data_AF-A0A210PYT5-F1
#
_entry.id   AF-A0A210PYT5-F1
#
_cell.length_a   1.000
_cell.length_b   1.000
_cell.length_c   1.000
_cell.angle_alpha   90.00
_cell.angle_beta   90.00
_cell.angle_gamma   90.00
#
_symmetry.space_group_name_H-M   'P 1'
#
loop_
_entity.id
_entity.type
_entity.pdbx_description
1 polymer ?
#
loop_
_entity_poly.entity_id
_entity_poly.type
_entity_poly.pdbx_seq_one_letter_code
_entity_poly.pdbx_strand_id
1 'polypeptide(L)'
;MDYTSSGTYTFLVAFLVFLLSLQFTTAIRCLSCNDVIQPRHCSGIEHCPEGDACVTESYRNKNGETLFNVGCMSALRCSLNAIHNSSAIILRTDIIGTHQRDVCTECCHSDLCNAAGCGMNGFPQQRGPVCLNCPQSRDPADCDVISVCLRGEICHVEEIFEFGDVFYKTSCVRNTDTQCNSHLIYNPVEIGRRSTRRDNCFFCCMDDLCNTKCHPSTSPVLTTEPSTTHMPIYQRNVTTSHAPSTISSTTQAPIHHDFKGKEFFLMFIENTLYDYSVIKLKAFVTSTATNANIQVITQYNSTSYHVSGLAKHIAIDANMTMRENGRASKGVILTSDSPVSVTAFNLYFSSASGGYLALPVESLGVNYIVGTARPNYALFETYGTSFAVGAPYDNTVVNITLSTSGISVPGQFHREGDKITVVLDKLDTFYIETNTLNQDLTGTHILSDKPVVVVSGNLCSYGYGGCNHLVEYLPPVSKWGTRFMVPPITRSISCIIRIISSVSNTNVVVISDTSNKTYSVSTHVDINTNSTQPYAISSDHPVLVLLSIYERTVEMTLVPSINQFSNEPVLVSTPTSFVYDNYIVVSIQTINQSGLQLRTVYGTDLSNVGSVSFPDADGEMYSFITVSCNNKCSVQHNDTDVAFSVIVYGFEINAVYAYPANLA
;
A
#
# COMPACT_ATOMS: atom_id res chain seq x y z
N MET A 1 -50.63 -68.57 -1.07
CA MET A 1 -51.10 -67.40 -1.83
C MET A 1 -51.81 -66.54 -0.81
N ASP A 2 -51.35 -65.39 -0.34
CA ASP A 2 -50.32 -64.44 -0.79
C ASP A 2 -49.81 -63.71 0.47
N TYR A 3 -48.51 -63.75 0.76
CA TYR A 3 -47.50 -62.73 0.44
C TYR A 3 -47.72 -61.32 1.04
N THR A 4 -46.86 -61.04 2.04
CA THR A 4 -46.18 -59.77 2.35
C THR A 4 -46.98 -58.54 2.79
N SER A 5 -46.94 -58.24 4.10
CA SER A 5 -47.12 -56.87 4.61
C SER A 5 -46.47 -56.59 5.99
N SER A 6 -45.57 -57.43 6.50
CA SER A 6 -44.90 -57.17 7.80
C SER A 6 -43.43 -56.79 7.71
N GLY A 7 -42.81 -56.88 6.52
CA GLY A 7 -41.39 -56.55 6.31
C GLY A 7 -41.11 -55.10 5.90
N THR A 8 -42.13 -54.35 5.48
CA THR A 8 -41.96 -52.96 4.99
C THR A 8 -41.97 -51.95 6.14
N TYR A 9 -42.74 -52.17 7.21
CA TYR A 9 -42.83 -51.22 8.32
C TYR A 9 -41.59 -51.21 9.22
N THR A 10 -40.95 -52.35 9.46
CA THR A 10 -39.69 -52.43 10.22
C THR A 10 -38.49 -51.89 9.43
N PHE A 11 -38.45 -52.09 8.11
CA PHE A 11 -37.44 -51.47 7.26
C PHE A 11 -37.64 -49.96 7.12
N LEU A 12 -38.88 -49.47 6.98
CA LEU A 12 -39.15 -48.03 6.92
C LEU A 12 -38.82 -47.31 8.23
N VAL A 13 -39.13 -47.90 9.39
CA VAL A 13 -38.76 -47.31 10.69
C VAL A 13 -37.25 -47.40 10.93
N ALA A 14 -36.58 -48.50 10.56
CA ALA A 14 -35.13 -48.59 10.65
C ALA A 14 -34.42 -47.64 9.68
N PHE A 15 -34.94 -47.44 8.47
CA PHE A 15 -34.38 -46.51 7.48
C PHE A 15 -34.67 -45.05 7.83
N LEU A 16 -35.82 -44.73 8.44
CA LEU A 16 -36.12 -43.41 9.01
C LEU A 16 -35.28 -43.11 10.25
N VAL A 17 -35.02 -44.09 11.12
CA VAL A 17 -34.10 -43.94 12.26
C VAL A 17 -32.65 -43.82 11.78
N PHE A 18 -32.25 -44.53 10.72
CA PHE A 18 -30.91 -44.40 10.10
C PHE A 18 -30.73 -43.06 9.36
N LEU A 19 -31.79 -42.54 8.75
CA LEU A 19 -31.83 -41.18 8.16
C LEU A 19 -31.89 -40.07 9.23
N LEU A 20 -32.47 -40.34 10.41
CA LEU A 20 -32.48 -39.43 11.56
C LEU A 20 -31.20 -39.53 12.41
N SER A 21 -30.39 -40.59 12.24
CA SER A 21 -29.09 -40.77 12.91
C SER A 21 -27.89 -40.48 12.00
N LEU A 22 -28.11 -40.05 10.75
CA LEU A 22 -27.11 -39.29 9.99
C LEU A 22 -27.01 -37.90 10.65
N GLN A 23 -26.35 -37.85 11.80
CA GLN A 23 -25.73 -36.61 12.23
C GLN A 23 -24.73 -36.27 11.12
N PHE A 24 -25.11 -35.33 10.25
CA PHE A 24 -24.13 -34.61 9.44
C PHE A 24 -23.20 -33.93 10.44
N THR A 25 -22.13 -34.60 10.84
CA THR A 25 -21.02 -33.96 11.52
C THR A 25 -20.39 -33.07 10.46
N THR A 26 -20.67 -31.77 10.55
CA THR A 26 -20.05 -30.77 9.71
C THR A 26 -18.54 -30.95 9.76
N ALA A 27 -17.88 -31.02 8.60
CA ALA A 27 -16.42 -31.06 8.53
C ALA A 27 -15.86 -29.90 9.36
N ILE A 28 -15.01 -30.21 10.35
CA ILE A 28 -14.41 -29.21 11.23
C ILE A 28 -13.33 -28.45 10.47
N ARG A 29 -13.13 -27.18 10.83
CA ARG A 29 -12.04 -26.35 10.32
C ARG A 29 -10.95 -26.23 11.35
N CYS A 30 -9.75 -26.60 10.97
CA CYS A 30 -8.58 -26.56 11.85
C CYS A 30 -7.57 -25.57 11.32
N LEU A 31 -6.81 -24.95 12.23
CA LEU A 31 -5.64 -24.17 11.85
C LEU A 31 -4.65 -25.10 11.13
N SER A 32 -4.13 -24.67 9.98
CA SER A 32 -3.18 -25.43 9.16
C SER A 32 -1.96 -24.57 8.86
N CYS A 33 -0.91 -24.73 9.66
CA CYS A 33 0.35 -24.01 9.53
C CYS A 33 1.50 -24.87 10.04
N ASN A 34 2.68 -24.70 9.44
CA ASN A 34 3.92 -25.29 9.95
C ASN A 34 4.82 -24.19 10.55
N ASP A 35 5.69 -24.59 11.47
CA ASP A 35 6.78 -23.76 11.99
C ASP A 35 6.33 -22.47 12.69
N VAL A 36 5.14 -22.48 13.33
CA VAL A 36 4.65 -21.30 14.06
C VAL A 36 5.17 -21.27 15.50
N ILE A 37 5.52 -20.09 16.00
CA ILE A 37 5.99 -19.92 17.40
C ILE A 37 4.83 -20.13 18.38
N GLN A 38 3.60 -19.80 17.98
CA GLN A 38 2.40 -20.04 18.78
C GLN A 38 1.24 -20.46 17.87
N PRO A 39 0.50 -21.53 18.21
CA PRO A 39 -0.61 -22.03 17.38
C PRO A 39 -1.63 -20.95 17.03
N ARG A 40 -2.00 -20.09 17.98
CA ARG A 40 -2.94 -18.96 17.78
C ARG A 40 -2.50 -17.89 16.78
N HIS A 41 -1.24 -17.88 16.33
CA HIS A 41 -0.76 -16.95 15.29
C HIS A 41 -0.94 -17.51 13.87
N CYS A 42 -1.36 -18.77 13.74
CA CYS A 42 -1.73 -19.34 12.46
C CYS A 42 -3.01 -18.67 11.93
N SER A 43 -2.97 -18.22 10.69
CA SER A 43 -4.11 -17.65 9.96
C SER A 43 -4.64 -18.58 8.86
N GLY A 44 -3.89 -19.61 8.48
CA GLY A 44 -4.32 -20.63 7.52
C GLY A 44 -5.27 -21.63 8.17
N ILE A 45 -6.31 -22.04 7.45
CA ILE A 45 -7.25 -23.09 7.88
C ILE A 45 -7.43 -24.13 6.78
N GLU A 46 -7.79 -25.34 7.19
CA GLU A 46 -8.19 -26.41 6.27
C GLU A 46 -9.42 -27.14 6.82
N HIS A 47 -10.22 -27.74 5.94
CA HIS A 47 -11.30 -28.63 6.35
C HIS A 47 -10.75 -30.03 6.58
N CYS A 48 -10.93 -30.54 7.80
CA CYS A 48 -10.56 -31.93 8.07
C CYS A 48 -11.56 -32.90 7.44
N PRO A 49 -11.07 -34.05 6.94
CA PRO A 49 -11.93 -35.16 6.54
C PRO A 49 -12.93 -35.55 7.64
N GLU A 50 -14.07 -36.12 7.25
CA GLU A 50 -15.10 -36.54 8.21
C GLU A 50 -14.53 -37.51 9.27
N GLY A 51 -14.69 -37.15 10.53
CA GLY A 51 -14.20 -37.90 11.68
C GLY A 51 -12.76 -37.57 12.12
N ASP A 52 -12.00 -36.79 11.34
CA ASP A 52 -10.68 -36.32 11.75
C ASP A 52 -10.78 -35.19 12.78
N ALA A 53 -9.66 -34.92 13.47
CA ALA A 53 -9.56 -33.93 14.55
C ALA A 53 -8.50 -32.88 14.23
N CYS A 54 -8.61 -31.69 14.81
CA CYS A 54 -7.52 -30.73 14.77
C CYS A 54 -6.36 -31.22 15.61
N VAL A 55 -5.12 -30.95 15.18
CA VAL A 55 -3.91 -31.29 15.93
C VAL A 55 -3.01 -30.07 16.13
N THR A 56 -2.28 -30.10 17.25
CA THR A 56 -1.11 -29.27 17.54
C THR A 56 0.06 -30.18 17.89
N GLU A 57 1.14 -30.11 17.13
CA GLU A 57 2.41 -30.81 17.39
C GLU A 57 3.50 -29.79 17.72
N SER A 58 4.20 -29.92 18.85
CA SER A 58 5.36 -29.08 19.18
C SER A 58 6.67 -29.82 18.93
N TYR A 59 7.68 -29.10 18.47
CA TYR A 59 9.01 -29.65 18.29
C TYR A 59 10.08 -28.57 18.50
N ARG A 60 11.33 -28.98 18.74
CA ARG A 60 12.45 -28.05 18.92
C ARG A 60 13.30 -27.99 17.65
N ASN A 61 13.50 -26.80 17.09
CA ASN A 61 14.33 -26.60 15.90
C ASN A 61 15.84 -26.71 16.24
N LYS A 62 16.70 -26.62 15.21
CA LYS A 62 18.17 -26.68 15.37
C LYS A 62 18.75 -25.59 16.27
N ASN A 63 18.04 -24.47 16.42
CA ASN A 63 18.44 -23.33 17.24
C ASN A 63 17.96 -23.47 18.70
N GLY A 64 17.22 -24.53 19.03
CA GLY A 64 16.69 -24.76 20.37
C GLY A 64 15.35 -24.08 20.64
N GLU A 65 14.72 -23.48 19.63
CA GLU A 65 13.40 -22.83 19.74
C GLU A 65 12.29 -23.88 19.63
N THR A 66 11.21 -23.70 20.38
CA THR A 66 10.02 -24.55 20.29
C THR A 66 9.07 -23.98 19.25
N LEU A 67 8.80 -24.75 18.20
CA LEU A 67 7.88 -24.44 17.12
C LEU A 67 6.70 -25.42 17.14
N PHE A 68 5.61 -25.03 16.49
CA PHE A 68 4.38 -25.80 16.42
C PHE A 68 3.95 -26.01 14.98
N ASN A 69 3.50 -27.23 14.68
CA ASN A 69 2.76 -27.58 13.48
C ASN A 69 1.32 -27.82 13.87
N VAL A 70 0.39 -27.19 13.17
CA VAL A 70 -1.06 -27.34 13.38
C VAL A 70 -1.71 -27.78 12.08
N GLY A 71 -2.74 -28.61 12.16
CA GLY A 71 -3.47 -29.10 10.98
C GLY A 71 -4.53 -30.12 11.37
N CYS A 72 -4.84 -31.01 10.43
CA CYS A 72 -5.70 -32.16 10.64
C CYS A 72 -4.93 -33.43 10.99
N MET A 73 -5.56 -34.28 11.81
CA MET A 73 -5.04 -35.61 12.14
C MET A 73 -6.18 -36.61 12.24
N SER A 74 -5.94 -37.84 11.75
CA SER A 74 -6.97 -38.87 11.75
C SER A 74 -7.40 -39.29 13.16
N ALA A 75 -8.67 -39.62 13.31
CA ALA A 75 -9.24 -40.09 14.59
C ALA A 75 -8.41 -41.22 15.21
N LEU A 76 -7.91 -42.14 14.37
CA LEU A 76 -7.05 -43.25 14.78
C LEU A 76 -5.72 -42.76 15.35
N ARG A 77 -5.04 -41.82 14.68
CA ARG A 77 -3.74 -41.27 15.14
C ARG A 77 -3.91 -40.42 16.40
N CYS A 78 -4.99 -39.66 16.49
CA CYS A 78 -5.35 -38.93 17.71
C CYS A 78 -5.68 -39.86 18.89
N SER A 79 -6.39 -40.97 18.65
CA SER A 79 -6.70 -41.97 19.68
C SER A 79 -5.43 -42.67 20.18
N LEU A 80 -4.50 -43.00 19.29
CA LEU A 80 -3.20 -43.58 19.66
C LEU A 80 -2.36 -42.62 20.51
N ASN A 81 -2.38 -41.33 20.20
CA ASN A 81 -1.68 -40.31 20.98
C ASN A 81 -2.37 -40.03 22.33
N ALA A 82 -3.70 -40.13 22.42
CA ALA A 82 -4.46 -39.98 23.66
C ALA A 82 -4.18 -41.12 24.66
N ILE A 83 -3.94 -42.35 24.19
CA ILE A 83 -3.59 -43.50 25.03
C ILE A 83 -2.20 -43.33 25.68
N HIS A 84 -1.30 -42.57 25.05
CA HIS A 84 0.02 -42.24 25.61
C HIS A 84 0.01 -41.10 26.63
N ASN A 85 -1.10 -40.38 26.79
CA ASN A 85 -1.23 -39.25 27.72
C ASN A 85 -1.67 -39.64 29.14
N SER A 86 -1.95 -40.92 29.40
CA SER A 86 -1.90 -41.47 30.76
C SER A 86 -0.51 -42.03 31.02
N SER A 87 0.41 -41.15 31.44
CA SER A 87 1.69 -41.52 32.09
C SER A 87 2.65 -42.38 31.26
N ALA A 88 3.21 -41.87 30.17
CA ALA A 88 4.37 -42.51 29.54
C ALA A 88 5.39 -41.50 28.98
N ILE A 89 6.33 -41.10 29.85
CA ILE A 89 7.66 -40.68 29.43
C ILE A 89 8.24 -41.81 28.57
N ILE A 90 8.29 -41.65 27.25
CA ILE A 90 8.92 -42.62 26.35
C ILE A 90 10.43 -42.50 26.51
N LEU A 91 10.98 -43.30 27.43
CA LEU A 91 12.39 -43.64 27.51
C LEU A 91 12.76 -44.51 26.29
N ARG A 92 13.23 -43.88 25.20
CA ARG A 92 14.15 -44.55 24.28
C ARG A 92 15.57 -44.26 24.74
N THR A 93 16.16 -45.24 25.41
CA THR A 93 17.60 -45.33 25.63
C THR A 93 18.30 -45.49 24.29
N ASP A 94 19.14 -44.52 23.92
CA ASP A 94 20.48 -44.78 23.39
C ASP A 94 21.32 -43.47 23.44
N ILE A 95 22.23 -43.45 24.43
CA ILE A 95 23.61 -42.94 24.36
C ILE A 95 23.86 -41.43 24.12
N ILE A 96 24.25 -40.78 25.23
CA ILE A 96 25.19 -39.65 25.42
C ILE A 96 24.76 -38.27 24.90
N GLY A 97 24.22 -37.48 25.86
CA GLY A 97 24.35 -36.03 25.93
C GLY A 97 23.35 -35.22 25.11
N THR A 98 22.22 -34.83 25.71
CA THR A 98 21.44 -33.60 25.40
C THR A 98 20.16 -33.58 26.24
N HIS A 99 19.73 -32.39 26.65
CA HIS A 99 18.55 -32.17 27.49
C HIS A 99 17.26 -32.75 26.88
N GLN A 100 16.41 -33.24 27.77
CA GLN A 100 15.13 -33.92 27.60
C GLN A 100 14.20 -33.28 26.55
N ARG A 101 13.56 -34.15 25.74
CA ARG A 101 12.62 -33.82 24.68
C ARG A 101 11.21 -33.59 25.25
N ASP A 102 10.72 -32.37 25.17
CA ASP A 102 9.28 -32.08 25.35
C ASP A 102 8.67 -31.79 23.97
N VAL A 103 8.32 -32.88 23.27
CA VAL A 103 7.50 -32.85 22.05
C VAL A 103 6.08 -33.14 22.51
N CYS A 104 5.16 -32.20 22.27
CA CYS A 104 3.75 -32.35 22.56
C CYS A 104 2.97 -32.68 21.29
N THR A 105 1.96 -33.54 21.40
CA THR A 105 0.95 -33.73 20.36
C THR A 105 -0.42 -33.74 21.03
N GLU A 106 -1.28 -32.79 20.69
CA GLU A 106 -2.61 -32.64 21.27
C GLU A 106 -3.66 -32.56 20.15
N CYS A 107 -4.74 -33.34 20.28
CA CYS A 107 -5.87 -33.29 19.36
C CYS A 107 -7.12 -32.72 20.02
N CYS A 108 -7.96 -32.04 19.25
CA CYS A 108 -9.21 -31.46 19.71
C CYS A 108 -10.28 -31.45 18.60
N HIS A 109 -11.56 -31.29 18.96
CA HIS A 109 -12.71 -31.65 18.11
C HIS A 109 -13.72 -30.50 17.89
N SER A 110 -13.25 -29.26 17.84
CA SER A 110 -14.08 -28.10 17.47
C SER A 110 -13.33 -27.18 16.52
N ASP A 111 -14.04 -26.31 15.81
CA ASP A 111 -13.42 -25.36 14.90
C ASP A 111 -12.32 -24.55 15.61
N LEU A 112 -11.16 -24.48 14.96
CA LEU A 112 -9.98 -23.72 15.39
C LEU A 112 -9.46 -24.08 16.79
N CYS A 113 -9.86 -25.22 17.36
CA CYS A 113 -9.51 -25.59 18.74
C CYS A 113 -8.00 -25.76 18.94
N ASN A 114 -7.28 -26.11 17.87
CA ASN A 114 -5.83 -26.27 17.88
C ASN A 114 -5.07 -24.93 18.03
N ALA A 115 -5.77 -23.80 18.14
CA ALA A 115 -5.21 -22.52 18.58
C ALA A 115 -4.66 -22.58 20.02
N ALA A 116 -5.24 -23.43 20.88
CA ALA A 116 -4.90 -23.57 22.30
C ALA A 116 -4.18 -24.89 22.63
N GLY A 117 -3.76 -25.65 21.61
CA GLY A 117 -3.15 -26.96 21.83
C GLY A 117 -1.76 -26.86 22.46
N CYS A 118 -1.34 -27.94 23.12
CA CYS A 118 -0.06 -28.09 23.80
C CYS A 118 0.16 -27.10 24.95
N GLY A 119 -0.90 -26.79 25.70
CA GLY A 119 -0.86 -25.89 26.86
C GLY A 119 -0.62 -24.42 26.51
N MET A 120 -0.73 -24.06 25.23
CA MET A 120 -0.63 -22.67 24.76
C MET A 120 -1.96 -21.95 24.93
N ASN A 121 -1.92 -20.63 25.18
CA ASN A 121 -3.16 -19.85 25.21
C ASN A 121 -3.72 -19.75 23.78
N GLY A 122 -5.03 -20.03 23.63
CA GLY A 122 -5.78 -19.81 22.40
C GLY A 122 -5.99 -18.33 22.07
N PHE A 123 -6.96 -18.04 21.19
CA PHE A 123 -7.30 -16.67 20.85
C PHE A 123 -7.68 -15.84 22.11
N PRO A 124 -7.36 -14.53 22.15
CA PRO A 124 -7.70 -13.66 23.28
C PRO A 124 -9.20 -13.73 23.62
N GLN A 125 -9.55 -13.67 24.91
CA GLN A 125 -10.95 -13.66 25.33
C GLN A 125 -11.67 -12.33 25.04
N GLN A 126 -10.92 -11.23 24.93
CA GLN A 126 -11.46 -9.92 24.57
C GLN A 126 -11.16 -9.63 23.09
N ARG A 127 -12.03 -10.11 22.20
CA ARG A 127 -11.92 -9.96 20.75
C ARG A 127 -13.30 -9.84 20.09
N GLY A 128 -13.33 -9.46 18.81
CA GLY A 128 -14.46 -9.72 17.91
C GLY A 128 -14.45 -11.18 17.41
N PRO A 129 -15.34 -11.56 16.48
CA PRO A 129 -15.36 -12.90 15.92
C PRO A 129 -14.08 -13.22 15.13
N VAL A 130 -13.79 -14.49 14.91
CA VAL A 130 -12.80 -14.95 13.92
C VAL A 130 -13.51 -15.08 12.59
N CYS A 131 -13.12 -14.30 11.59
CA CYS A 131 -13.82 -14.28 10.30
C CYS A 131 -12.94 -14.84 9.19
N LEU A 132 -13.56 -15.40 8.16
CA LEU A 132 -12.88 -15.67 6.90
C LEU A 132 -12.41 -14.35 6.30
N ASN A 133 -11.19 -14.30 5.78
CA ASN A 133 -10.54 -13.08 5.33
C ASN A 133 -9.84 -13.22 3.96
N CYS A 134 -10.61 -13.62 2.94
CA CYS A 134 -10.12 -13.76 1.58
C CYS A 134 -10.56 -12.58 0.71
N PRO A 135 -9.64 -11.94 -0.04
CA PRO A 135 -10.00 -10.84 -0.93
C PRO A 135 -10.79 -11.30 -2.16
N GLN A 136 -10.57 -12.55 -2.60
CA GLN A 136 -11.30 -13.17 -3.71
C GLN A 136 -11.45 -14.67 -3.44
N SER A 137 -12.68 -15.17 -3.49
CA SER A 137 -13.03 -16.59 -3.42
C SER A 137 -14.19 -16.89 -4.36
N ARG A 138 -14.29 -18.12 -4.88
CA ARG A 138 -15.42 -18.51 -5.76
C ARG A 138 -16.69 -18.80 -4.96
N ASP A 139 -16.53 -19.31 -3.75
CA ASP A 139 -17.56 -19.47 -2.75
C ASP A 139 -16.96 -18.95 -1.41
N PRO A 140 -17.68 -18.19 -0.59
CA PRO A 140 -17.13 -17.73 0.69
C PRO A 140 -16.67 -18.89 1.58
N ALA A 141 -17.26 -20.08 1.44
CA ALA A 141 -16.87 -21.26 2.21
C ALA A 141 -15.50 -21.85 1.80
N ASP A 142 -15.00 -21.53 0.61
CA ASP A 142 -13.70 -21.97 0.09
C ASP A 142 -12.53 -21.14 0.61
N CYS A 143 -12.80 -20.07 1.38
CA CYS A 143 -11.75 -19.27 1.98
C CYS A 143 -10.95 -20.08 3.00
N ASP A 144 -9.63 -20.13 2.81
CA ASP A 144 -8.65 -20.87 3.60
C ASP A 144 -7.83 -19.97 4.55
N VAL A 145 -8.21 -18.69 4.66
CA VAL A 145 -7.56 -17.70 5.53
C VAL A 145 -8.56 -17.09 6.50
N ILE A 146 -8.16 -16.99 7.78
CA ILE A 146 -8.94 -16.35 8.84
C ILE A 146 -8.27 -15.07 9.36
N SER A 147 -9.04 -14.24 10.05
CA SER A 147 -8.52 -13.15 10.87
C SER A 147 -9.33 -13.02 12.15
N VAL A 148 -8.64 -12.76 13.25
CA VAL A 148 -9.26 -12.51 14.56
C VAL A 148 -9.65 -11.04 14.62
N CYS A 149 -10.94 -10.73 14.54
CA CYS A 149 -11.39 -9.35 14.48
C CYS A 149 -11.20 -8.61 15.81
N LEU A 150 -11.09 -7.28 15.72
CA LEU A 150 -11.01 -6.41 16.88
C LEU A 150 -12.35 -6.31 17.59
N ARG A 151 -12.33 -5.84 18.83
CA ARG A 151 -13.55 -5.58 19.60
C ARG A 151 -14.39 -4.51 18.90
N GLY A 152 -15.64 -4.84 18.56
CA GLY A 152 -16.55 -3.97 17.83
C GLY A 152 -16.55 -4.19 16.31
N GLU A 153 -15.74 -5.12 15.82
CA GLU A 153 -15.84 -5.64 14.45
C GLU A 153 -16.70 -6.89 14.38
N ILE A 154 -17.24 -7.18 13.19
CA ILE A 154 -18.07 -8.34 12.86
C ILE A 154 -17.65 -8.92 11.51
N CYS A 155 -18.01 -10.17 11.25
CA CYS A 155 -17.70 -10.81 9.97
C CYS A 155 -18.54 -10.22 8.85
N HIS A 156 -17.95 -10.17 7.67
CA HIS A 156 -18.56 -9.61 6.47
C HIS A 156 -18.29 -10.51 5.26
N VAL A 157 -19.26 -10.57 4.36
CA VAL A 157 -19.15 -11.15 3.03
C VAL A 157 -19.85 -10.25 2.01
N GLU A 158 -19.15 -9.94 0.92
CA GLU A 158 -19.68 -9.18 -0.22
C GLU A 158 -19.38 -9.89 -1.54
N GLU A 159 -20.27 -9.71 -2.51
CA GLU A 159 -20.07 -10.14 -3.89
C GLU A 159 -19.42 -9.00 -4.67
N ILE A 160 -18.32 -9.32 -5.34
CA ILE A 160 -17.55 -8.40 -6.18
C ILE A 160 -17.54 -8.91 -7.62
N PHE A 161 -17.57 -7.98 -8.57
CA PHE A 161 -17.57 -8.25 -10.00
C PHE A 161 -16.26 -7.78 -10.62
N GLU A 162 -15.50 -8.70 -11.20
CA GLU A 162 -14.26 -8.39 -11.90
C GLU A 162 -14.22 -9.13 -13.23
N PHE A 163 -14.03 -8.39 -14.35
CA PHE A 163 -13.94 -8.96 -15.70
C PHE A 163 -15.14 -9.82 -16.15
N GLY A 164 -16.32 -9.61 -15.57
CA GLY A 164 -17.53 -10.40 -15.86
C GLY A 164 -17.67 -11.67 -15.01
N ASP A 165 -16.67 -11.97 -14.18
CA ASP A 165 -16.73 -13.03 -13.18
C ASP A 165 -17.21 -12.49 -11.83
N VAL A 166 -17.84 -13.38 -11.06
CA VAL A 166 -18.34 -13.11 -9.70
C VAL A 166 -17.41 -13.76 -8.69
N PHE A 167 -16.89 -12.96 -7.77
CA PHE A 167 -16.12 -13.45 -6.62
C PHE A 167 -16.76 -12.97 -5.31
N TYR A 168 -16.38 -13.61 -4.21
CA TYR A 168 -16.76 -13.20 -2.87
C TYR A 168 -15.54 -12.73 -2.09
N LYS A 169 -15.70 -11.58 -1.46
CA LYS A 169 -14.73 -11.05 -0.50
C LYS A 169 -15.29 -11.23 0.90
N THR A 170 -14.47 -11.79 1.78
CA THR A 170 -14.81 -12.00 3.20
C THR A 170 -13.82 -11.21 4.06
N SER A 171 -14.26 -10.57 5.14
CA SER A 171 -13.37 -9.78 6.00
C SER A 171 -13.95 -9.50 7.39
N CYS A 172 -13.14 -8.87 8.27
CA CYS A 172 -13.62 -8.14 9.45
C CYS A 172 -14.06 -6.73 9.03
N VAL A 173 -15.20 -6.23 9.52
CA VAL A 173 -15.66 -4.85 9.31
C VAL A 173 -16.17 -4.27 10.63
N ARG A 174 -16.21 -2.94 10.76
CA ARG A 174 -16.76 -2.31 11.98
C ARG A 174 -18.27 -2.49 12.03
N ASN A 175 -18.79 -2.82 13.21
CA ASN A 175 -20.22 -2.90 13.46
C ASN A 175 -20.84 -1.49 13.60
N THR A 176 -20.91 -0.77 12.47
CA THR A 176 -21.56 0.54 12.36
C THR A 176 -22.70 0.46 11.35
N ASP A 177 -23.83 1.13 11.62
CA ASP A 177 -25.04 1.12 10.81
C ASP A 177 -24.81 1.47 9.32
N THR A 178 -23.70 2.13 8.96
CA THR A 178 -23.37 2.50 7.58
C THR A 178 -22.62 1.41 6.80
N GLN A 179 -21.85 0.54 7.45
CA GLN A 179 -21.06 -0.52 6.80
C GLN A 179 -21.81 -1.86 6.69
N CYS A 180 -22.85 -2.10 7.50
CA CYS A 180 -23.63 -3.35 7.43
C CYS A 180 -25.08 -3.16 6.95
N ASN A 181 -25.49 -1.94 6.59
CA ASN A 181 -26.78 -1.64 5.94
C ASN A 181 -26.64 -0.98 4.55
N SER A 182 -25.43 -0.85 4.00
CA SER A 182 -25.28 -0.22 2.69
C SER A 182 -25.69 -1.18 1.56
N HIS A 183 -26.98 -1.14 1.20
CA HIS A 183 -27.44 -1.52 -0.14
C HIS A 183 -26.90 -0.52 -1.18
N LEU A 184 -25.59 -0.48 -1.40
CA LEU A 184 -25.04 0.20 -2.55
C LEU A 184 -25.07 -0.78 -3.72
N ILE A 185 -26.20 -0.77 -4.42
CA ILE A 185 -26.42 -1.48 -5.68
C ILE A 185 -25.45 -0.89 -6.71
N TYR A 186 -24.26 -1.47 -6.83
CA TYR A 186 -23.45 -1.31 -8.02
C TYR A 186 -23.85 -2.41 -9.00
N ASN A 187 -24.66 -2.04 -9.99
CA ASN A 187 -25.06 -2.91 -11.08
C ASN A 187 -24.19 -2.49 -12.28
N PRO A 188 -23.04 -3.14 -12.55
CA PRO A 188 -22.37 -2.96 -13.83
C PRO A 188 -23.23 -3.66 -14.88
N VAL A 189 -24.27 -2.97 -15.35
CA VAL A 189 -25.02 -3.44 -16.52
C VAL A 189 -24.13 -3.21 -17.72
N GLU A 190 -23.55 -4.29 -18.25
CA GLU A 190 -23.11 -4.33 -19.63
C GLU A 190 -24.24 -3.80 -20.52
N ILE A 191 -23.90 -2.87 -21.41
CA ILE A 191 -24.81 -2.35 -22.42
C ILE A 191 -25.36 -3.53 -23.23
N GLY A 192 -26.63 -3.90 -22.99
CA GLY A 192 -27.37 -4.85 -23.81
C GLY A 192 -28.32 -5.83 -23.13
N ARG A 193 -28.29 -6.04 -21.80
CA ARG A 193 -29.24 -6.94 -21.12
C ARG A 193 -29.72 -6.37 -19.78
N ARG A 194 -31.05 -6.32 -19.57
CA ARG A 194 -31.66 -6.06 -18.26
C ARG A 194 -31.28 -7.20 -17.30
N SER A 195 -30.42 -6.95 -16.31
CA SER A 195 -30.24 -7.86 -15.17
C SER A 195 -31.52 -7.88 -14.35
N THR A 196 -32.09 -9.07 -14.14
CA THR A 196 -33.32 -9.31 -13.36
C THR A 196 -33.05 -9.86 -11.97
N ARG A 197 -31.80 -9.87 -11.47
CA ARG A 197 -31.50 -10.25 -10.08
C ARG A 197 -31.44 -9.02 -9.20
N ARG A 198 -32.18 -9.05 -8.09
CA ARG A 198 -32.45 -7.90 -7.21
C ARG A 198 -31.64 -7.89 -5.92
N ASP A 199 -30.75 -8.85 -5.70
CA ASP A 199 -30.04 -8.99 -4.42
C ASP A 199 -28.57 -9.39 -4.69
N ASN A 200 -27.66 -8.41 -4.68
CA ASN A 200 -26.22 -8.65 -4.67
C ASN A 200 -25.80 -9.04 -3.25
N CYS A 201 -24.83 -9.96 -3.11
CA CYS A 201 -24.37 -10.39 -1.78
C CYS A 201 -23.77 -9.25 -0.96
N PHE A 202 -24.34 -8.99 0.21
CA PHE A 202 -23.75 -8.11 1.21
C PHE A 202 -24.32 -8.49 2.58
N PHE A 203 -23.51 -9.11 3.42
CA PHE A 203 -23.99 -9.67 4.68
C PHE A 203 -22.94 -9.54 5.79
N CYS A 204 -23.42 -9.16 6.98
CA CYS A 204 -22.61 -9.14 8.19
C CYS A 204 -23.18 -10.09 9.24
N CYS A 205 -22.30 -10.70 10.06
CA CYS A 205 -22.70 -11.63 11.12
C CYS A 205 -21.69 -11.61 12.27
N MET A 206 -22.12 -12.05 13.46
CA MET A 206 -21.40 -11.80 14.72
C MET A 206 -20.62 -12.99 15.27
N ASP A 207 -20.83 -14.19 14.72
CA ASP A 207 -20.23 -15.43 15.22
C ASP A 207 -18.92 -15.77 14.51
N ASP A 208 -18.08 -16.59 15.13
CA ASP A 208 -16.86 -17.10 14.47
C ASP A 208 -17.24 -17.87 13.19
N LEU A 209 -16.51 -17.60 12.10
CA LEU A 209 -16.64 -18.23 10.78
C LEU A 209 -18.04 -18.13 10.17
N CYS A 210 -18.84 -17.13 10.57
CA CYS A 210 -20.22 -17.01 10.11
C CYS A 210 -20.34 -16.48 8.66
N ASN A 211 -19.29 -15.87 8.12
CA ASN A 211 -19.26 -15.32 6.75
C ASN A 211 -18.92 -16.38 5.68
N THR A 212 -19.41 -17.60 5.87
CA THR A 212 -19.21 -18.76 4.98
C THR A 212 -20.19 -18.84 3.82
N LYS A 213 -21.28 -18.07 3.86
CA LYS A 213 -22.33 -18.14 2.85
C LYS A 213 -22.89 -16.78 2.55
N CYS A 214 -23.32 -16.62 1.31
CA CYS A 214 -24.15 -15.51 0.90
C CYS A 214 -25.64 -15.86 1.05
N HIS A 215 -26.36 -15.16 1.94
CA HIS A 215 -27.76 -15.35 2.35
C HIS A 215 -28.13 -16.65 3.11
N PRO A 216 -28.84 -16.55 4.25
CA PRO A 216 -29.78 -17.57 4.69
C PRO A 216 -31.13 -17.36 3.99
N SER A 217 -31.64 -18.41 3.36
CA SER A 217 -33.03 -18.50 2.89
C SER A 217 -34.02 -18.11 3.99
N THR A 218 -34.95 -17.23 3.65
CA THR A 218 -36.16 -16.97 4.43
C THR A 218 -36.93 -18.25 4.74
N SER A 219 -37.24 -18.49 6.02
CA SER A 219 -38.51 -19.08 6.54
C SER A 219 -38.42 -19.34 8.06
N PRO A 220 -39.56 -19.50 8.76
CA PRO A 220 -40.52 -18.49 9.13
C PRO A 220 -40.49 -18.22 10.65
N VAL A 221 -41.19 -17.17 11.05
CA VAL A 221 -41.67 -16.87 12.41
C VAL A 221 -41.76 -18.09 13.34
N LEU A 222 -41.05 -18.06 14.47
CA LEU A 222 -41.63 -18.45 15.75
C LEU A 222 -41.14 -17.49 16.84
N THR A 223 -42.05 -16.61 17.21
CA THR A 223 -42.07 -15.80 18.42
C THR A 223 -41.78 -16.62 19.67
N THR A 224 -40.85 -16.17 20.51
CA THR A 224 -40.98 -16.21 21.98
C THR A 224 -40.05 -15.16 22.60
N GLU A 225 -40.58 -13.99 22.93
CA GLU A 225 -40.04 -13.19 24.05
C GLU A 225 -40.57 -13.78 25.36
N PRO A 226 -39.84 -13.59 26.47
CA PRO A 226 -40.47 -13.32 27.75
C PRO A 226 -40.08 -11.93 28.29
N SER A 227 -41.06 -11.05 28.24
CA SER A 227 -41.57 -10.28 29.37
C SER A 227 -40.59 -9.41 30.16
N THR A 228 -40.61 -8.10 29.87
CA THR A 228 -40.52 -7.10 30.94
C THR A 228 -41.76 -6.22 30.93
N THR A 229 -42.42 -6.23 32.09
CA THR A 229 -43.60 -5.45 32.46
C THR A 229 -43.30 -3.96 32.46
N HIS A 230 -44.13 -3.12 31.84
CA HIS A 230 -44.58 -1.88 32.47
C HIS A 230 -45.95 -1.38 31.98
N MET A 231 -46.67 -0.83 32.96
CA MET A 231 -48.07 -0.37 32.97
C MET A 231 -48.30 0.95 32.21
N PRO A 232 -49.57 1.40 32.01
CA PRO A 232 -50.04 1.84 30.70
C PRO A 232 -50.26 3.36 30.51
N ILE A 233 -50.28 3.72 29.22
CA ILE A 233 -51.15 4.68 28.49
C ILE A 233 -51.19 6.15 28.95
N TYR A 234 -50.82 7.05 28.03
CA TYR A 234 -51.69 8.16 27.63
C TYR A 234 -51.45 8.54 26.15
N GLN A 235 -52.46 8.33 25.31
CA GLN A 235 -52.51 8.85 23.94
C GLN A 235 -52.86 10.35 23.97
N ARG A 236 -52.19 11.14 23.11
CA ARG A 236 -52.78 12.38 22.60
C ARG A 236 -52.33 12.60 21.16
N ASN A 237 -53.31 12.61 20.26
CA ASN A 237 -53.18 13.01 18.86
C ASN A 237 -52.84 14.50 18.79
N VAL A 238 -51.85 14.88 17.97
CA VAL A 238 -51.69 16.27 17.52
C VAL A 238 -51.36 16.31 16.04
N THR A 239 -52.18 17.09 15.35
CA THR A 239 -52.19 17.49 13.96
C THR A 239 -50.97 18.31 13.54
N THR A 240 -50.67 18.21 12.26
CA THR A 240 -49.69 18.94 11.45
C THR A 240 -49.75 20.47 11.56
N SER A 241 -48.58 21.11 11.75
CA SER A 241 -48.33 22.47 11.27
C SER A 241 -46.84 22.65 10.94
N HIS A 242 -46.56 23.11 9.72
CA HIS A 242 -45.24 23.49 9.22
C HIS A 242 -44.66 24.69 9.99
N ALA A 243 -43.37 24.62 10.30
CA ALA A 243 -42.49 25.77 10.54
C ALA A 243 -41.02 25.39 10.23
N PRO A 244 -40.18 26.35 9.83
CA PRO A 244 -39.11 26.14 8.86
C PRO A 244 -37.80 25.62 9.45
N SER A 245 -37.12 24.80 8.66
CA SER A 245 -35.79 24.27 8.89
C SER A 245 -34.71 25.35 8.73
N THR A 246 -34.09 25.76 9.82
CA THR A 246 -32.73 26.31 9.82
C THR A 246 -31.83 25.30 10.52
N ILE A 247 -31.23 24.41 9.73
CA ILE A 247 -30.11 23.57 10.16
C ILE A 247 -28.85 24.28 9.67
N SER A 248 -28.08 24.81 10.62
CA SER A 248 -26.71 25.22 10.37
C SER A 248 -25.90 24.00 9.93
N SER A 249 -25.42 24.04 8.69
CA SER A 249 -24.43 23.11 8.18
C SER A 249 -23.10 23.36 8.90
N THR A 250 -22.73 22.52 9.86
CA THR A 250 -21.31 22.32 10.17
C THR A 250 -20.72 21.50 9.03
N THR A 251 -20.16 22.21 8.06
CA THR A 251 -19.26 21.68 7.03
C THR A 251 -18.07 21.02 7.73
N GLN A 252 -18.06 19.69 7.79
CA GLN A 252 -16.81 18.96 7.95
C GLN A 252 -16.03 19.18 6.65
N ALA A 253 -14.88 19.83 6.75
CA ALA A 253 -14.05 20.16 5.60
C ALA A 253 -13.68 18.88 4.82
N PRO A 254 -13.59 18.93 3.48
CA PRO A 254 -13.06 17.83 2.69
C PRO A 254 -11.65 17.49 3.22
N ILE A 255 -11.33 16.20 3.38
CA ILE A 255 -9.96 15.77 3.59
C ILE A 255 -9.22 16.08 2.28
N HIS A 256 -8.55 17.24 2.23
CA HIS A 256 -7.65 17.59 1.15
C HIS A 256 -6.45 16.67 1.27
N HIS A 257 -6.34 15.71 0.35
CA HIS A 257 -5.05 15.07 0.11
C HIS A 257 -4.20 16.09 -0.63
N ASP A 258 -3.15 16.57 0.02
CA ASP A 258 -2.23 17.57 -0.49
C ASP A 258 -0.79 17.15 -0.17
N PHE A 259 0.19 17.84 -0.73
CA PHE A 259 1.61 17.60 -0.45
C PHE A 259 2.05 18.11 0.93
N LYS A 260 1.19 18.87 1.62
CA LYS A 260 1.40 19.30 3.00
C LYS A 260 0.69 18.38 3.97
N GLY A 261 1.35 18.09 5.09
CA GLY A 261 0.81 17.21 6.10
C GLY A 261 1.51 17.34 7.44
N LYS A 262 1.13 16.49 8.38
CA LYS A 262 1.68 16.48 9.75
C LYS A 262 2.51 15.26 10.10
N GLU A 263 2.46 14.22 9.28
CA GLU A 263 3.22 12.99 9.49
C GLU A 263 3.73 12.50 8.13
N PHE A 264 5.01 12.20 8.07
CA PHE A 264 5.71 11.73 6.87
C PHE A 264 6.56 10.53 7.24
N PHE A 265 6.69 9.59 6.31
CA PHE A 265 7.62 8.49 6.43
C PHE A 265 8.67 8.62 5.32
N LEU A 266 9.92 8.77 5.73
CA LEU A 266 11.09 8.94 4.87
C LEU A 266 11.93 7.66 4.89
N MET A 267 12.56 7.38 3.77
CA MET A 267 13.55 6.33 3.63
C MET A 267 14.59 6.68 2.56
N PHE A 268 15.79 6.13 2.70
CA PHE A 268 16.93 6.52 1.87
C PHE A 268 17.53 5.25 1.26
N ILE A 269 17.34 5.08 -0.05
CA ILE A 269 17.99 4.03 -0.83
C ILE A 269 19.48 4.34 -1.00
N GLU A 270 20.27 3.32 -1.32
CA GLU A 270 21.72 3.44 -1.41
C GLU A 270 22.14 4.41 -2.52
N ASN A 271 23.23 5.14 -2.26
CA ASN A 271 23.90 6.01 -3.22
C ASN A 271 25.35 5.53 -3.37
N THR A 272 25.92 5.66 -4.58
CA THR A 272 27.18 5.12 -5.11
C THR A 272 28.37 4.79 -4.20
N LEU A 273 28.53 5.38 -3.01
CA LEU A 273 29.73 5.19 -2.19
C LEU A 273 29.45 4.90 -0.72
N TYR A 274 30.16 3.87 -0.25
CA TYR A 274 30.16 3.30 1.09
C TYR A 274 31.01 4.14 2.06
N ASP A 275 30.59 5.36 2.40
CA ASP A 275 31.23 6.10 3.49
C ASP A 275 30.27 7.08 4.21
N TYR A 276 30.08 6.81 5.51
CA TYR A 276 29.24 7.59 6.42
C TYR A 276 29.74 9.04 6.62
N SER A 277 31.01 9.32 6.34
CA SER A 277 31.61 10.64 6.48
C SER A 277 31.29 11.59 5.32
N VAL A 278 30.83 11.05 4.18
CA VAL A 278 30.58 11.79 2.94
C VAL A 278 29.12 11.82 2.52
N ILE A 279 28.31 10.83 2.91
CA ILE A 279 26.86 10.81 2.68
C ILE A 279 26.15 11.71 3.70
N LYS A 280 25.32 12.62 3.20
CA LYS A 280 24.52 13.54 4.02
C LYS A 280 23.04 13.38 3.67
N LEU A 281 22.35 12.61 4.50
CA LEU A 281 20.89 12.50 4.44
C LEU A 281 20.27 13.74 5.09
N LYS A 282 19.29 14.35 4.43
CA LYS A 282 18.61 15.54 4.95
C LYS A 282 17.11 15.51 4.66
N ALA A 283 16.33 16.01 5.61
CA ALA A 283 14.94 16.39 5.41
C ALA A 283 14.83 17.91 5.37
N PHE A 284 14.34 18.47 4.27
CA PHE A 284 14.07 19.89 4.12
C PHE A 284 12.60 20.10 4.40
N VAL A 285 12.33 20.72 5.55
CA VAL A 285 10.97 21.01 6.00
C VAL A 285 10.65 22.45 5.65
N THR A 286 9.60 22.69 4.88
CA THR A 286 9.07 24.03 4.60
C THR A 286 7.70 24.21 5.23
N SER A 287 7.43 25.40 5.76
CA SER A 287 6.17 25.71 6.45
C SER A 287 5.76 27.15 6.23
N THR A 288 4.46 27.36 6.07
CA THR A 288 3.82 28.69 6.08
C THR A 288 3.52 29.17 7.50
N ALA A 289 3.59 28.29 8.50
CA ALA A 289 3.43 28.67 9.90
C ALA A 289 4.67 29.43 10.41
N THR A 290 4.46 30.39 11.32
CA THR A 290 5.55 31.17 11.91
C THR A 290 6.56 30.27 12.64
N ASN A 291 6.03 29.28 13.35
CA ASN A 291 6.80 28.27 14.06
C ASN A 291 6.14 26.90 13.88
N ALA A 292 6.95 25.86 13.80
CA ALA A 292 6.52 24.46 13.82
C ALA A 292 7.47 23.65 14.72
N ASN A 293 6.92 22.72 15.49
CA ASN A 293 7.70 21.74 16.22
C ASN A 293 7.75 20.45 15.40
N ILE A 294 8.96 20.01 15.07
CA ILE A 294 9.21 18.80 14.30
C ILE A 294 9.82 17.75 15.21
N GLN A 295 9.33 16.53 15.13
CA GLN A 295 9.94 15.37 15.76
C GLN A 295 10.37 14.40 14.65
N VAL A 296 11.61 13.93 14.74
CA VAL A 296 12.17 12.90 13.86
C VAL A 296 12.37 11.66 14.70
N ILE A 297 11.71 10.57 14.31
CA ILE A 297 11.64 9.31 15.03
C ILE A 297 12.25 8.23 14.16
N THR A 298 13.20 7.49 14.72
CA THR A 298 13.80 6.30 14.11
C THR A 298 13.70 5.13 15.09
N GLN A 299 14.09 3.93 14.67
CA GLN A 299 14.12 2.78 15.57
C GLN A 299 15.08 2.97 16.77
N TYR A 300 16.07 3.87 16.65
CA TYR A 300 17.14 4.03 17.63
C TYR A 300 16.99 5.29 18.49
N ASN A 301 16.34 6.34 17.97
CA ASN A 301 16.24 7.62 18.66
C ASN A 301 15.01 8.42 18.23
N SER A 302 14.70 9.43 19.05
CA SER A 302 13.72 10.46 18.74
C SER A 302 14.34 11.82 19.06
N THR A 303 14.40 12.70 18.08
CA THR A 303 14.93 14.07 18.22
C THR A 303 13.87 15.10 17.87
N SER A 304 13.89 16.24 18.56
CA SER A 304 12.94 17.33 18.34
C SER A 304 13.66 18.58 17.86
N TYR A 305 13.05 19.27 16.92
CA TYR A 305 13.54 20.49 16.31
C TYR A 305 12.47 21.57 16.38
N HIS A 306 12.88 22.75 16.78
CA HIS A 306 12.06 23.94 16.61
C HIS A 306 12.38 24.57 15.25
N VAL A 307 11.38 24.68 14.40
CA VAL A 307 11.48 25.34 13.09
C VAL A 307 10.88 26.73 13.23
N SER A 308 11.73 27.74 13.06
CA SER A 308 11.31 29.13 12.94
C SER A 308 11.55 29.63 11.50
N GLY A 309 10.53 30.25 10.92
CA GLY A 309 10.56 30.73 9.54
C GLY A 309 10.27 29.67 8.48
N LEU A 310 10.49 30.03 7.21
CA LEU A 310 9.92 29.33 6.05
C LEU A 310 10.50 27.95 5.75
N ALA A 311 11.72 27.66 6.21
CA ALA A 311 12.37 26.37 5.94
C ALA A 311 13.49 26.03 6.93
N LYS A 312 13.59 24.74 7.27
CA LYS A 312 14.66 24.13 8.07
C LYS A 312 15.23 22.90 7.37
N HIS A 313 16.55 22.79 7.31
CA HIS A 313 17.24 21.57 6.91
C HIS A 313 17.58 20.76 8.17
N ILE A 314 17.04 19.56 8.27
CA ILE A 314 17.26 18.62 9.37
C ILE A 314 18.20 17.52 8.86
N ALA A 315 19.31 17.29 9.55
CA ALA A 315 20.20 16.18 9.23
C ALA A 315 19.59 14.87 9.72
N ILE A 316 19.61 13.85 8.87
CA ILE A 316 19.23 12.48 9.20
C ILE A 316 20.52 11.65 9.29
N ASP A 317 20.57 10.73 10.24
CA ASP A 317 21.72 9.85 10.42
C ASP A 317 21.93 9.00 9.16
N ALA A 318 23.16 8.99 8.61
CA ALA A 318 23.52 8.21 7.43
C ALA A 318 23.39 6.68 7.63
N ASN A 319 23.22 6.21 8.88
CA ASN A 319 22.80 4.84 9.19
C ASN A 319 21.37 4.52 8.77
N MET A 320 20.56 5.50 8.39
CA MET A 320 19.20 5.28 7.84
C MET A 320 19.19 4.87 6.36
N THR A 321 20.36 4.76 5.72
CA THR A 321 20.46 4.22 4.35
C THR A 321 20.22 2.71 4.33
N MET A 322 19.36 2.26 3.41
CA MET A 322 19.19 0.84 3.06
C MET A 322 20.26 0.43 2.05
N ARG A 323 20.94 -0.69 2.29
CA ARG A 323 22.14 -1.11 1.52
C ARG A 323 22.17 -2.57 1.11
N GLU A 324 21.31 -3.37 1.75
CA GLU A 324 21.24 -4.80 1.48
C GLU A 324 19.80 -5.12 1.14
N ASN A 325 19.63 -6.00 0.15
CA ASN A 325 18.32 -6.50 -0.20
C ASN A 325 17.71 -7.22 1.01
N GLY A 326 16.44 -6.97 1.28
CA GLY A 326 15.74 -7.56 2.41
C GLY A 326 15.17 -6.54 3.39
N ARG A 327 14.73 -7.05 4.55
CA ARG A 327 14.11 -6.27 5.64
C ARG A 327 15.18 -5.59 6.49
N ALA A 328 14.96 -4.33 6.85
CA ALA A 328 15.76 -3.60 7.82
C ALA A 328 14.94 -2.51 8.54
N SER A 329 15.32 -2.12 9.75
CA SER A 329 14.65 -1.01 10.47
C SER A 329 15.32 0.33 10.13
N LYS A 330 15.07 0.83 8.92
CA LYS A 330 15.69 2.04 8.35
C LYS A 330 14.69 3.17 8.05
N GLY A 331 13.44 3.01 8.47
CA GLY A 331 12.41 4.03 8.34
C GLY A 331 12.64 5.22 9.26
N VAL A 332 12.21 6.40 8.81
CA VAL A 332 12.25 7.65 9.56
C VAL A 332 10.86 8.27 9.53
N ILE A 333 10.24 8.45 10.69
CA ILE A 333 8.97 9.17 10.81
C ILE A 333 9.25 10.60 11.21
N LEU A 334 8.73 11.54 10.44
CA LEU A 334 8.79 12.97 10.74
C LEU A 334 7.37 13.45 11.05
N THR A 335 7.14 13.91 12.28
CA THR A 335 5.86 14.50 12.70
C THR A 335 5.96 15.99 12.95
N SER A 336 4.88 16.72 12.72
CA SER A 336 4.75 18.15 13.00
C SER A 336 3.43 18.49 13.69
N ASP A 337 3.44 19.54 14.51
CA ASP A 337 2.23 20.11 15.10
C ASP A 337 1.39 20.95 14.10
N SER A 338 2.00 21.39 13.01
CA SER A 338 1.37 22.17 11.93
C SER A 338 1.64 21.54 10.55
N PRO A 339 0.79 21.78 9.54
CA PRO A 339 1.06 21.28 8.19
C PRO A 339 2.37 21.84 7.62
N VAL A 340 3.22 20.95 7.11
CA VAL A 340 4.50 21.25 6.48
C VAL A 340 4.64 20.48 5.16
N SER A 341 5.56 20.88 4.29
CA SER A 341 6.04 20.06 3.17
C SER A 341 7.44 19.55 3.48
N VAL A 342 7.74 18.33 3.05
CA VAL A 342 9.02 17.66 3.33
C VAL A 342 9.65 17.15 2.05
N THR A 343 10.85 17.63 1.74
CA THR A 343 11.71 17.07 0.69
C THR A 343 12.86 16.33 1.33
N ALA A 344 13.10 15.08 0.96
CA ALA A 344 14.25 14.31 1.45
C ALA A 344 15.36 14.31 0.41
N PHE A 345 16.61 14.43 0.87
CA PHE A 345 17.79 14.42 0.02
C PHE A 345 18.82 13.41 0.50
N ASN A 346 19.43 12.72 -0.45
CA ASN A 346 20.63 11.92 -0.28
C ASN A 346 21.78 12.63 -1.02
N LEU A 347 22.56 13.44 -0.30
CA LEU A 347 23.61 14.27 -0.86
C LEU A 347 24.98 13.60 -0.68
N TYR A 348 25.75 13.48 -1.76
CA TYR A 348 27.14 13.03 -1.71
C TYR A 348 28.13 14.18 -1.93
N PHE A 349 29.30 14.11 -1.27
CA PHE A 349 30.24 15.24 -1.09
C PHE A 349 30.80 15.86 -2.39
N SER A 350 30.76 15.17 -3.53
CA SER A 350 31.37 15.66 -4.79
C SER A 350 30.57 15.40 -6.08
N SER A 351 29.42 14.72 -5.99
CA SER A 351 28.55 14.31 -7.11
C SER A 351 27.29 13.61 -6.54
N ALA A 352 26.44 12.99 -7.37
CA ALA A 352 25.39 12.07 -6.92
C ALA A 352 24.46 12.57 -5.80
N SER A 353 23.65 13.57 -6.11
CA SER A 353 22.68 14.16 -5.17
C SER A 353 21.26 13.99 -5.69
N GLY A 354 20.52 13.05 -5.12
CA GLY A 354 19.10 12.85 -5.44
C GLY A 354 18.20 13.36 -4.31
N GLY A 355 16.99 13.76 -4.65
CA GLY A 355 15.98 14.11 -3.64
C GLY A 355 14.56 13.94 -4.17
N TYR A 356 13.62 13.75 -3.26
CA TYR A 356 12.21 13.51 -3.57
C TYR A 356 11.30 14.33 -2.63
N LEU A 357 10.09 14.64 -3.10
CA LEU A 357 9.02 15.15 -2.24
C LEU A 357 8.35 13.99 -1.50
N ALA A 358 8.40 14.01 -0.17
CA ALA A 358 7.71 13.03 0.65
C ALA A 358 6.22 13.35 0.72
N LEU A 359 5.37 12.36 0.48
CA LEU A 359 3.94 12.51 0.65
C LEU A 359 3.54 12.32 2.12
N PRO A 360 2.54 13.05 2.62
CA PRO A 360 1.98 12.82 3.94
C PRO A 360 1.47 11.38 4.09
N VAL A 361 1.55 10.82 5.31
CA VAL A 361 1.08 9.47 5.61
C VAL A 361 -0.41 9.26 5.25
N GLU A 362 -1.22 10.31 5.35
CA GLU A 362 -2.64 10.29 4.95
C GLU A 362 -2.87 10.23 3.43
N SER A 363 -1.85 10.48 2.62
CA SER A 363 -1.88 10.39 1.15
C SER A 363 -1.31 9.07 0.62
N LEU A 364 -0.85 8.19 1.50
CA LEU A 364 -0.34 6.87 1.14
C LEU A 364 -1.46 5.90 0.76
N GLY A 365 -1.11 4.85 0.03
CA GLY A 365 -2.03 3.82 -0.41
C GLY A 365 -1.47 2.42 -0.19
N VAL A 366 -2.16 1.44 -0.76
CA VAL A 366 -1.84 0.01 -0.59
C VAL A 366 -1.45 -0.68 -1.89
N ASN A 367 -1.49 0.03 -3.02
CA ASN A 367 -1.20 -0.50 -4.34
C ASN A 367 -0.24 0.44 -5.07
N TYR A 368 0.93 -0.09 -5.43
CA TYR A 368 1.98 0.63 -6.14
C TYR A 368 2.52 -0.21 -7.29
N ILE A 369 2.91 0.48 -8.37
CA ILE A 369 3.73 -0.09 -9.43
C ILE A 369 5.03 0.69 -9.45
N VAL A 370 6.15 -0.02 -9.33
CA VAL A 370 7.48 0.59 -9.34
C VAL A 370 7.78 1.17 -10.72
N GLY A 371 8.23 2.42 -10.76
CA GLY A 371 8.83 3.04 -11.94
C GLY A 371 10.26 3.47 -11.61
N THR A 372 11.23 3.03 -12.42
CA THR A 372 12.64 3.41 -12.27
C THR A 372 13.14 4.00 -13.59
N ALA A 373 14.38 4.50 -13.63
CA ALA A 373 15.07 4.85 -14.86
C ALA A 373 16.31 3.98 -15.02
N ARG A 374 16.46 3.38 -16.22
CA ARG A 374 17.62 2.53 -16.52
C ARG A 374 18.91 3.35 -16.53
N PRO A 375 19.98 2.90 -15.84
CA PRO A 375 21.28 3.56 -15.88
C PRO A 375 21.84 3.62 -17.31
N ASN A 376 22.35 4.78 -17.72
CA ASN A 376 22.83 5.01 -19.08
C ASN A 376 24.36 4.91 -19.21
N TYR A 377 24.98 3.74 -18.92
CA TYR A 377 26.36 3.51 -19.39
C TYR A 377 26.87 2.07 -19.25
N ALA A 378 27.46 1.52 -20.32
CA ALA A 378 27.91 0.12 -20.41
C ALA A 378 29.30 -0.18 -19.80
N LEU A 379 30.09 0.82 -19.39
CA LEU A 379 31.47 0.57 -18.91
C LEU A 379 31.56 0.12 -17.44
N PHE A 380 30.49 0.28 -16.66
CA PHE A 380 30.41 -0.17 -15.27
C PHE A 380 29.19 -1.08 -15.10
N GLU A 381 29.38 -2.39 -15.32
CA GLU A 381 28.31 -3.41 -15.34
C GLU A 381 27.58 -3.60 -13.99
N THR A 382 27.93 -2.86 -12.94
CA THR A 382 27.57 -3.13 -11.54
C THR A 382 26.44 -2.27 -10.97
N TYR A 383 25.75 -1.46 -11.78
CA TYR A 383 24.69 -0.57 -11.29
C TYR A 383 23.34 -0.94 -11.88
N GLY A 384 22.37 -1.26 -11.02
CA GLY A 384 20.99 -1.55 -11.44
C GLY A 384 19.99 -0.58 -10.83
N THR A 385 18.72 -0.85 -11.12
CA THR A 385 17.58 -0.13 -10.54
C THR A 385 17.24 -0.68 -9.15
N SER A 386 16.64 0.16 -8.31
CA SER A 386 16.25 -0.21 -6.95
C SER A 386 14.89 0.37 -6.56
N PHE A 387 14.26 -0.26 -5.57
CA PHE A 387 13.11 0.29 -4.86
C PHE A 387 13.14 -0.12 -3.39
N ALA A 388 12.44 0.63 -2.55
CA ALA A 388 12.17 0.27 -1.17
C ALA A 388 10.70 0.46 -0.82
N VAL A 389 10.20 -0.39 0.07
CA VAL A 389 8.91 -0.25 0.73
C VAL A 389 9.14 0.09 2.19
N GLY A 390 8.38 1.05 2.74
CA GLY A 390 8.44 1.42 4.15
C GLY A 390 7.08 1.31 4.82
N ALA A 391 7.05 0.84 6.07
CA ALA A 391 5.81 0.64 6.83
C ALA A 391 5.64 1.70 7.94
N PRO A 392 4.65 2.61 7.82
CA PRO A 392 4.27 3.53 8.91
C PRO A 392 3.54 2.83 10.06
N TYR A 393 3.08 1.59 9.86
CA TYR A 393 2.24 0.83 10.79
C TYR A 393 2.80 -0.56 11.06
N ASP A 394 2.57 -1.06 12.28
CA ASP A 394 3.00 -2.41 12.68
C ASP A 394 2.26 -3.52 11.93
N ASN A 395 2.88 -4.70 11.82
CA ASN A 395 2.30 -5.88 11.19
C ASN A 395 1.69 -5.58 9.80
N THR A 396 2.40 -4.84 8.97
CA THR A 396 1.99 -4.54 7.59
C THR A 396 2.49 -5.67 6.69
N VAL A 397 1.56 -6.39 6.07
CA VAL A 397 1.85 -7.46 5.12
C VAL A 397 1.99 -6.86 3.74
N VAL A 398 3.14 -7.07 3.10
CA VAL A 398 3.46 -6.55 1.76
C VAL A 398 3.74 -7.72 0.83
N ASN A 399 3.03 -7.76 -0.29
CA ASN A 399 3.17 -8.72 -1.38
C ASN A 399 3.77 -8.02 -2.60
N ILE A 400 4.96 -8.45 -3.02
CA ILE A 400 5.73 -7.86 -4.11
C ILE A 400 5.79 -8.88 -5.26
N THR A 401 5.29 -8.53 -6.43
CA THR A 401 5.41 -9.34 -7.66
C THR A 401 6.46 -8.70 -8.56
N LEU A 402 7.59 -9.39 -8.75
CA LEU A 402 8.75 -8.83 -9.44
C LEU A 402 8.56 -8.73 -10.95
N SER A 403 9.04 -7.65 -11.55
CA SER A 403 9.07 -7.44 -13.01
C SER A 403 10.35 -7.90 -13.70
N THR A 404 11.32 -8.41 -12.96
CA THR A 404 12.60 -8.90 -13.51
C THR A 404 13.13 -10.07 -12.71
N SER A 405 13.96 -10.89 -13.37
CA SER A 405 14.62 -12.04 -12.77
C SER A 405 15.97 -11.66 -12.17
N GLY A 406 16.55 -12.51 -11.33
CA GLY A 406 17.91 -12.32 -10.82
C GLY A 406 17.97 -11.54 -9.51
N ILE A 407 16.86 -11.50 -8.76
CA ILE A 407 16.76 -10.83 -7.48
C ILE A 407 17.12 -11.80 -6.37
N SER A 408 18.14 -11.45 -5.57
CA SER A 408 18.48 -12.18 -4.35
C SER A 408 18.04 -11.38 -3.13
N VAL A 409 17.33 -12.03 -2.24
CA VAL A 409 17.06 -11.60 -0.85
C VAL A 409 17.66 -12.66 0.08
N PRO A 410 17.87 -12.38 1.38
CA PRO A 410 18.55 -13.30 2.28
C PRO A 410 17.95 -14.73 2.24
N GLY A 411 18.73 -15.68 1.73
CA GLY A 411 18.36 -17.09 1.63
C GLY A 411 17.45 -17.47 0.45
N GLN A 412 17.06 -16.54 -0.43
CA GLN A 412 16.14 -16.83 -1.54
C GLN A 412 16.54 -16.11 -2.84
N PHE A 413 16.34 -16.79 -3.97
CA PHE A 413 16.55 -16.25 -5.31
C PHE A 413 15.22 -16.22 -6.05
N HIS A 414 14.90 -15.09 -6.66
CA HIS A 414 13.63 -14.84 -7.30
C HIS A 414 13.78 -14.49 -8.78
N ARG A 415 12.77 -14.92 -9.54
CA ARG A 415 12.59 -14.70 -10.97
C ARG A 415 11.48 -13.68 -11.20
N GLU A 416 11.38 -13.21 -12.42
CA GLU A 416 10.24 -12.42 -12.88
C GLU A 416 8.93 -13.17 -12.64
N GLY A 417 7.92 -12.47 -12.12
CA GLY A 417 6.63 -13.03 -11.74
C GLY A 417 6.59 -13.70 -10.36
N ASP A 418 7.74 -13.96 -9.72
CA ASP A 418 7.76 -14.49 -8.35
C ASP A 418 7.18 -13.47 -7.38
N LYS A 419 6.50 -13.99 -6.35
CA LYS A 419 5.95 -13.21 -5.25
C LYS A 419 6.86 -13.28 -4.03
N ILE A 420 7.22 -12.12 -3.49
CA ILE A 420 7.87 -11.98 -2.20
C ILE A 420 6.84 -11.42 -1.22
N THR A 421 6.55 -12.16 -0.15
CA THR A 421 5.70 -11.69 0.93
C THR A 421 6.55 -11.36 2.15
N VAL A 422 6.41 -10.15 2.67
CA VAL A 422 7.11 -9.70 3.88
C VAL A 422 6.14 -9.07 4.87
N VAL A 423 6.42 -9.25 6.16
CA VAL A 423 5.73 -8.55 7.23
C VAL A 423 6.67 -7.50 7.80
N LEU A 424 6.25 -6.24 7.76
CA LEU A 424 7.00 -5.08 8.21
C LEU A 424 6.30 -4.46 9.42
N ASP A 425 7.08 -4.16 10.45
CA ASP A 425 6.59 -3.38 11.59
C ASP A 425 6.80 -1.88 11.34
N LYS A 426 6.26 -1.02 12.20
CA LYS A 426 6.46 0.42 12.09
C LYS A 426 7.95 0.74 12.09
N LEU A 427 8.39 1.58 11.15
CA LEU A 427 9.80 1.94 10.87
C LEU A 427 10.63 0.86 10.15
N ASP A 428 10.05 -0.29 9.84
CA ASP A 428 10.71 -1.23 8.96
C ASP A 428 10.60 -0.82 7.50
N THR A 429 11.61 -1.23 6.76
CA THR A 429 11.70 -1.12 5.31
C THR A 429 12.06 -2.46 4.70
N PHE A 430 11.71 -2.63 3.43
CA PHE A 430 12.15 -3.72 2.59
C PHE A 430 12.77 -3.17 1.31
N TYR A 431 14.06 -3.45 1.09
CA TYR A 431 14.84 -2.92 -0.03
C TYR A 431 15.14 -3.99 -1.07
N ILE A 432 15.09 -3.61 -2.35
CA ILE A 432 15.62 -4.42 -3.45
C ILE A 432 16.43 -3.53 -4.38
N GLU A 433 17.63 -3.99 -4.68
CA GLU A 433 18.51 -3.49 -5.73
C GLU A 433 18.88 -4.61 -6.69
N THR A 434 18.93 -4.26 -7.98
CA THR A 434 19.49 -5.10 -9.04
C THR A 434 20.96 -4.75 -9.26
N ASN A 435 21.77 -5.73 -9.66
CA ASN A 435 23.22 -5.58 -9.77
C ASN A 435 23.74 -5.60 -11.21
N THR A 436 22.85 -5.50 -12.20
CA THR A 436 23.21 -5.42 -13.62
C THR A 436 22.45 -4.30 -14.33
N LEU A 437 23.11 -3.66 -15.29
CA LEU A 437 22.56 -2.58 -16.11
C LEU A 437 21.33 -2.99 -16.97
N ASN A 438 21.15 -4.29 -17.21
CA ASN A 438 20.07 -4.80 -18.05
C ASN A 438 18.78 -5.08 -17.28
N GLN A 439 18.82 -5.07 -15.94
CA GLN A 439 17.67 -5.32 -15.09
C GLN A 439 16.95 -4.01 -14.77
N ASP A 440 15.64 -4.03 -14.96
CA ASP A 440 14.76 -2.90 -14.71
C ASP A 440 13.57 -3.35 -13.84
N LEU A 441 13.47 -2.78 -12.64
CA LEU A 441 12.39 -3.07 -11.69
C LEU A 441 11.07 -2.34 -12.05
N THR A 442 11.04 -1.57 -13.14
CA THR A 442 9.82 -0.96 -13.65
C THR A 442 8.76 -2.02 -13.93
N GLY A 443 7.55 -1.83 -13.38
CA GLY A 443 6.44 -2.76 -13.47
C GLY A 443 6.31 -3.71 -12.26
N THR A 444 7.25 -3.70 -11.31
CA THR A 444 7.11 -4.49 -10.07
C THR A 444 5.87 -4.01 -9.31
N HIS A 445 4.97 -4.93 -8.99
CA HIS A 445 3.69 -4.62 -8.36
C HIS A 445 3.76 -4.88 -6.86
N ILE A 446 3.32 -3.92 -6.05
CA ILE A 446 3.41 -3.96 -4.59
C ILE A 446 1.99 -3.76 -4.05
N LEU A 447 1.50 -4.79 -3.36
CA LEU A 447 0.22 -4.78 -2.66
C LEU A 447 0.44 -4.94 -1.17
N SER A 448 -0.24 -4.14 -0.35
CA SER A 448 -0.19 -4.27 1.10
C SER A 448 -1.58 -4.30 1.73
N ASP A 449 -1.68 -4.75 2.97
CA ASP A 449 -2.92 -4.71 3.76
C ASP A 449 -3.15 -3.34 4.45
N LYS A 450 -2.08 -2.57 4.64
CA LYS A 450 -2.07 -1.22 5.24
C LYS A 450 -1.27 -0.26 4.38
N PRO A 451 -1.51 1.07 4.48
CA PRO A 451 -0.78 2.03 3.67
C PRO A 451 0.73 1.93 3.89
N VAL A 452 1.49 1.91 2.80
CA VAL A 452 2.96 1.86 2.78
C VAL A 452 3.52 3.03 2.00
N VAL A 453 4.81 3.27 2.16
CA VAL A 453 5.57 4.16 1.30
C VAL A 453 6.34 3.34 0.28
N VAL A 454 6.47 3.84 -0.95
CA VAL A 454 7.39 3.28 -1.94
C VAL A 454 8.30 4.37 -2.49
N VAL A 455 9.61 4.16 -2.43
CA VAL A 455 10.60 4.97 -3.17
C VAL A 455 11.27 4.09 -4.21
N SER A 456 11.64 4.66 -5.35
CA SER A 456 12.31 3.95 -6.42
C SER A 456 13.41 4.80 -7.04
N GLY A 457 14.37 4.16 -7.69
CA GLY A 457 15.52 4.87 -8.21
C GLY A 457 16.61 3.93 -8.70
N ASN A 458 17.85 4.37 -8.55
CA ASN A 458 19.02 3.54 -8.75
C ASN A 458 20.19 4.05 -7.90
N LEU A 459 21.17 3.16 -7.70
CA LEU A 459 22.41 3.53 -7.02
C LEU A 459 23.15 4.63 -7.79
N CYS A 460 23.14 4.51 -9.12
CA CYS A 460 23.93 5.32 -10.02
C CYS A 460 23.36 5.35 -11.43
N SER A 461 23.24 6.55 -12.01
CA SER A 461 23.04 6.77 -13.44
C SER A 461 24.12 7.70 -13.98
N TYR A 462 24.87 7.20 -14.96
CA TYR A 462 25.99 7.95 -15.56
C TYR A 462 25.51 8.89 -16.67
N GLY A 463 26.00 10.13 -16.61
CA GLY A 463 26.17 10.99 -17.77
C GLY A 463 27.66 11.15 -18.10
N TYR A 464 27.99 12.08 -19.00
CA TYR A 464 29.38 12.31 -19.41
C TYR A 464 30.22 13.06 -18.36
N GLY A 465 29.59 13.70 -17.38
CA GLY A 465 30.23 14.42 -16.28
C GLY A 465 30.33 13.61 -14.98
N GLY A 466 29.71 12.44 -14.89
CA GLY A 466 29.78 11.59 -13.71
C GLY A 466 28.51 10.82 -13.43
N CYS A 467 28.51 10.13 -12.30
CA CYS A 467 27.35 9.43 -11.78
C CYS A 467 26.44 10.38 -11.00
N ASN A 468 25.12 10.19 -11.14
CA ASN A 468 24.15 10.77 -10.24
C ASN A 468 23.19 9.73 -9.64
N HIS A 469 22.70 10.00 -8.43
CA HIS A 469 21.78 9.12 -7.71
C HIS A 469 20.35 9.49 -8.04
N LEU A 470 19.57 8.53 -8.55
CA LEU A 470 18.17 8.76 -8.88
C LEU A 470 17.30 8.26 -7.74
N VAL A 471 16.33 9.07 -7.32
CA VAL A 471 15.33 8.65 -6.32
C VAL A 471 14.04 9.43 -6.48
N GLU A 472 12.90 8.75 -6.42
CA GLU A 472 11.58 9.35 -6.39
C GLU A 472 10.66 8.68 -5.36
N TYR A 473 9.72 9.46 -4.84
CA TYR A 473 8.68 9.00 -3.92
C TYR A 473 7.41 8.71 -4.70
N LEU A 474 7.08 7.43 -4.88
CA LEU A 474 6.02 7.06 -5.78
C LEU A 474 4.65 7.32 -5.14
N PRO A 475 3.70 7.95 -5.86
CA PRO A 475 2.30 7.97 -5.45
C PRO A 475 1.65 6.60 -5.69
N PRO A 476 0.67 6.18 -4.86
CA PRO A 476 -0.07 4.94 -5.09
C PRO A 476 -0.85 4.99 -6.40
N VAL A 477 -1.17 3.83 -6.98
CA VAL A 477 -1.92 3.73 -8.24
C VAL A 477 -3.25 4.48 -8.20
N SER A 478 -3.90 4.57 -7.04
CA SER A 478 -5.14 5.34 -6.83
C SER A 478 -5.00 6.84 -7.06
N LYS A 479 -3.77 7.36 -7.08
CA LYS A 479 -3.44 8.77 -7.31
C LYS A 479 -2.95 9.07 -8.73
N TRP A 480 -2.80 8.04 -9.56
CA TRP A 480 -2.32 8.22 -10.93
C TRP A 480 -3.39 8.92 -11.78
N GLY A 481 -2.94 9.70 -12.75
CA GLY A 481 -3.80 10.47 -13.64
C GLY A 481 -3.72 9.97 -15.08
N THR A 482 -4.57 10.54 -15.94
CA THR A 482 -4.61 10.20 -17.37
C THR A 482 -4.12 11.32 -18.27
N ARG A 483 -3.93 12.54 -17.74
CA ARG A 483 -3.57 13.75 -18.51
C ARG A 483 -2.37 14.45 -17.88
N PHE A 484 -1.36 14.76 -18.68
CA PHE A 484 -0.11 15.36 -18.21
C PHE A 484 0.38 16.44 -19.16
N MET A 485 1.04 17.44 -18.57
CA MET A 485 1.77 18.48 -19.27
C MET A 485 3.24 18.38 -18.84
N VAL A 486 4.11 17.96 -19.76
CA VAL A 486 5.55 17.83 -19.50
C VAL A 486 6.24 19.15 -19.85
N PRO A 487 6.83 19.85 -18.87
CA PRO A 487 7.53 21.11 -19.13
C PRO A 487 8.86 20.87 -19.85
N PRO A 488 9.32 21.84 -20.67
CA PRO A 488 10.72 21.89 -21.09
C PRO A 488 11.61 22.18 -19.88
N ILE A 489 12.79 21.55 -19.83
CA ILE A 489 13.74 21.72 -18.74
C ILE A 489 14.93 22.54 -19.25
N THR A 490 14.95 23.83 -18.89
CA THR A 490 16.01 24.75 -19.31
C THR A 490 17.39 24.21 -18.92
N ARG A 491 18.35 24.29 -19.86
CA ARG A 491 19.73 23.78 -19.80
C ARG A 491 19.92 22.27 -19.94
N SER A 492 18.85 21.47 -19.92
CA SER A 492 18.99 20.05 -20.25
C SER A 492 19.32 19.85 -21.73
N ILE A 493 20.15 18.85 -22.02
CA ILE A 493 20.60 18.49 -23.37
C ILE A 493 19.59 17.57 -24.05
N SER A 494 18.98 16.68 -23.27
CA SER A 494 17.87 15.83 -23.69
C SER A 494 17.06 15.39 -22.49
N CYS A 495 15.83 14.96 -22.72
CA CYS A 495 15.04 14.27 -21.71
C CYS A 495 14.44 12.98 -22.27
N ILE A 496 14.10 12.05 -21.40
CA ILE A 496 13.33 10.84 -21.72
C ILE A 496 12.06 10.86 -20.87
N ILE A 497 10.91 10.79 -21.51
CA ILE A 497 9.64 10.55 -20.83
C ILE A 497 9.46 9.04 -20.74
N ARG A 498 9.38 8.51 -19.53
CA ARG A 498 8.95 7.13 -19.27
C ARG A 498 7.52 7.14 -18.77
N ILE A 499 6.65 6.42 -19.47
CA ILE A 499 5.23 6.28 -19.13
C ILE A 499 5.01 4.85 -18.66
N ILE A 500 4.54 4.67 -17.43
CA ILE A 500 4.21 3.37 -16.82
C ILE A 500 2.70 3.22 -16.78
N SER A 501 2.18 2.11 -17.29
CA SER A 501 0.74 1.86 -17.29
C SER A 501 0.27 1.11 -16.04
N SER A 502 -0.88 1.51 -15.48
CA SER A 502 -1.49 0.80 -14.35
C SER A 502 -2.11 -0.54 -14.74
N VAL A 503 -2.47 -0.68 -16.02
CA VAL A 503 -3.03 -1.88 -16.62
C VAL A 503 -2.33 -2.18 -17.93
N SER A 504 -2.41 -3.43 -18.40
CA SER A 504 -1.80 -3.80 -19.67
C SER A 504 -2.62 -3.29 -20.86
N ASN A 505 -1.94 -2.96 -21.97
CA ASN A 505 -2.53 -2.45 -23.21
C ASN A 505 -3.26 -1.10 -23.06
N THR A 506 -2.72 -0.20 -22.21
CA THR A 506 -3.18 1.19 -22.12
C THR A 506 -2.80 1.95 -23.39
N ASN A 507 -3.78 2.63 -24.00
CA ASN A 507 -3.51 3.51 -25.12
C ASN A 507 -3.07 4.87 -24.60
N VAL A 508 -1.88 5.29 -25.02
CA VAL A 508 -1.26 6.56 -24.62
C VAL A 508 -0.99 7.40 -25.85
N VAL A 509 -1.52 8.61 -25.88
CA VAL A 509 -1.27 9.61 -26.92
C VAL A 509 -0.27 10.63 -26.38
N VAL A 510 0.80 10.87 -27.15
CA VAL A 510 1.82 11.86 -26.84
C VAL A 510 1.90 12.88 -27.97
N ILE A 511 1.70 14.14 -27.61
CA ILE A 511 1.58 15.28 -28.51
C ILE A 511 2.77 16.20 -28.28
N SER A 512 3.36 16.65 -29.38
CA SER A 512 4.47 17.60 -29.46
C SER A 512 4.18 18.59 -30.60
N ASP A 513 4.96 19.67 -30.73
CA ASP A 513 4.79 20.64 -31.84
C ASP A 513 4.80 20.02 -33.25
N THR A 514 5.46 18.88 -33.41
CA THR A 514 5.69 18.25 -34.72
C THR A 514 5.11 16.84 -34.83
N SER A 515 4.54 16.30 -33.76
CA SER A 515 4.07 14.91 -33.75
C SER A 515 2.87 14.69 -32.83
N ASN A 516 2.00 13.78 -33.25
CA ASN A 516 0.94 13.21 -32.44
C ASN A 516 1.03 11.69 -32.62
N LYS A 517 1.48 10.98 -31.59
CA LYS A 517 1.76 9.54 -31.66
C LYS A 517 0.97 8.79 -30.59
N THR A 518 0.42 7.64 -30.97
CA THR A 518 -0.24 6.72 -30.05
C THR A 518 0.65 5.52 -29.79
N TYR A 519 0.74 5.10 -28.53
CA TYR A 519 1.48 3.96 -28.04
C TYR A 519 0.52 3.02 -27.31
N SER A 520 0.63 1.72 -27.53
CA SER A 520 0.00 0.70 -26.69
C SER A 520 1.01 0.26 -25.65
N VAL A 521 0.76 0.57 -24.38
CA VAL A 521 1.70 0.37 -23.27
C VAL A 521 1.21 -0.78 -22.39
N SER A 522 2.02 -1.84 -22.29
CA SER A 522 1.70 -3.01 -21.45
C SER A 522 2.35 -2.97 -20.07
N THR A 523 3.50 -2.30 -19.93
CA THR A 523 4.21 -2.06 -18.68
C THR A 523 4.77 -0.65 -18.64
N HIS A 524 5.67 -0.33 -19.58
CA HIS A 524 6.18 1.02 -19.77
C HIS A 524 6.62 1.28 -21.21
N VAL A 525 6.78 2.56 -21.56
CA VAL A 525 7.41 3.02 -22.81
C VAL A 525 8.31 4.21 -22.54
N ASP A 526 9.47 4.24 -23.20
CA ASP A 526 10.41 5.36 -23.16
C ASP A 526 10.31 6.18 -24.45
N ILE A 527 10.19 7.49 -24.30
CA ILE A 527 10.01 8.45 -25.39
C ILE A 527 11.11 9.49 -25.29
N ASN A 528 12.02 9.49 -26.26
CA ASN A 528 13.03 10.53 -26.40
C ASN A 528 12.35 11.87 -26.72
N THR A 529 12.74 12.91 -25.99
CA THR A 529 12.20 14.25 -26.16
C THR A 529 13.27 15.26 -26.53
N ASN A 530 12.81 16.35 -27.14
CA ASN A 530 13.57 17.57 -27.30
C ASN A 530 13.36 18.41 -26.03
N SER A 531 14.44 18.69 -25.32
CA SER A 531 14.42 19.39 -24.03
C SER A 531 13.88 20.82 -24.09
N THR A 532 13.79 21.42 -25.29
CA THR A 532 13.39 22.81 -25.48
C THR A 532 11.90 23.01 -25.69
N GLN A 533 11.10 21.94 -25.84
CA GLN A 533 9.67 22.04 -26.09
C GLN A 533 8.83 21.27 -25.06
N PRO A 534 7.57 21.69 -24.83
CA PRO A 534 6.63 20.93 -24.03
C PRO A 534 6.06 19.71 -24.74
N TYR A 535 5.48 18.81 -23.96
CA TYR A 535 4.69 17.67 -24.45
C TYR A 535 3.37 17.56 -23.67
N ALA A 536 2.30 17.16 -24.36
CA ALA A 536 1.04 16.76 -23.73
C ALA A 536 0.87 15.24 -23.83
N ILE A 537 0.40 14.62 -22.76
CA ILE A 537 0.15 13.18 -22.70
C ILE A 537 -1.30 12.98 -22.28
N SER A 538 -2.02 12.12 -22.99
CA SER A 538 -3.34 11.62 -22.60
C SER A 538 -3.41 10.11 -22.71
N SER A 539 -4.19 9.47 -21.84
CA SER A 539 -4.31 8.00 -21.81
C SER A 539 -5.73 7.56 -21.47
N ASP A 540 -6.09 6.33 -21.85
CA ASP A 540 -7.40 5.74 -21.56
C ASP A 540 -7.49 5.11 -20.15
N HIS A 541 -6.35 4.86 -19.50
CA HIS A 541 -6.24 4.37 -18.13
C HIS A 541 -5.15 5.12 -17.37
N PRO A 542 -5.20 5.18 -16.03
CA PRO A 542 -4.19 5.90 -15.24
C PRO A 542 -2.77 5.43 -15.53
N VAL A 543 -1.85 6.38 -15.66
CA VAL A 543 -0.41 6.15 -15.88
C VAL A 543 0.42 6.94 -14.87
N LEU A 544 1.66 6.52 -14.67
CA LEU A 544 2.69 7.31 -14.00
C LEU A 544 3.66 7.83 -15.07
N VAL A 545 4.08 9.10 -14.94
CA VAL A 545 5.03 9.71 -15.87
C VAL A 545 6.30 10.11 -15.11
N LEU A 546 7.42 9.54 -15.52
CA LEU A 546 8.76 9.91 -15.07
C LEU A 546 9.47 10.67 -16.18
N LEU A 547 10.22 11.70 -15.82
CA LEU A 547 11.05 12.49 -16.72
C LEU A 547 12.51 12.33 -16.32
N SER A 548 13.29 11.64 -17.15
CA SER A 548 14.74 11.61 -17.01
C SER A 548 15.34 12.83 -17.70
N ILE A 549 16.11 13.63 -16.96
CA ILE A 549 16.74 14.87 -17.39
C ILE A 549 18.23 14.60 -17.60
N TYR A 550 18.73 14.83 -18.81
CA TYR A 550 20.14 14.66 -19.13
C TYR A 550 20.82 16.02 -19.28
N GLU A 551 21.87 16.24 -18.49
CA GLU A 551 22.88 17.27 -18.71
C GLU A 551 24.25 16.57 -18.63
N ARG A 552 25.20 17.06 -17.84
CA ARG A 552 26.45 16.38 -17.51
C ARG A 552 26.19 15.08 -16.77
N THR A 553 25.19 15.06 -15.92
CA THR A 553 24.70 13.84 -15.26
C THR A 553 23.21 13.65 -15.55
N VAL A 554 22.62 12.61 -14.97
CA VAL A 554 21.22 12.23 -15.21
C VAL A 554 20.44 12.43 -13.92
N GLU A 555 19.25 12.99 -14.02
CA GLU A 555 18.29 12.96 -12.91
C GLU A 555 16.95 12.41 -13.38
N MET A 556 16.12 11.95 -12.45
CA MET A 556 14.76 11.51 -12.71
C MET A 556 13.81 12.32 -11.84
N THR A 557 12.69 12.74 -12.42
CA THR A 557 11.62 13.31 -11.63
C THR A 557 10.22 12.86 -12.04
N LEU A 558 9.29 12.85 -11.10
CA LEU A 558 7.87 12.68 -11.37
C LEU A 558 7.30 13.89 -12.12
N VAL A 559 6.47 13.64 -13.13
CA VAL A 559 5.61 14.66 -13.75
C VAL A 559 4.20 14.53 -13.17
N PRO A 560 3.73 15.50 -12.37
CA PRO A 560 2.36 15.48 -11.87
C PRO A 560 1.35 15.48 -13.02
N SER A 561 0.30 14.67 -12.88
CA SER A 561 -0.88 14.76 -13.74
C SER A 561 -1.64 16.06 -13.46
N ILE A 562 -2.46 16.50 -14.42
CA ILE A 562 -3.23 17.74 -14.28
C ILE A 562 -4.16 17.69 -13.05
N ASN A 563 -4.72 16.52 -12.72
CA ASN A 563 -5.56 16.33 -11.53
C ASN A 563 -4.77 16.28 -10.20
N GLN A 564 -3.45 16.26 -10.25
CA GLN A 564 -2.56 16.37 -9.08
C GLN A 564 -2.01 17.79 -8.90
N PHE A 565 -2.42 18.75 -9.74
CA PHE A 565 -2.08 20.16 -9.53
C PHE A 565 -2.72 20.63 -8.23
N SER A 566 -2.02 21.47 -7.49
CA SER A 566 -2.48 21.98 -6.19
C SER A 566 -2.63 23.50 -6.25
N ASN A 567 -3.63 24.01 -5.52
CA ASN A 567 -3.86 25.44 -5.31
C ASN A 567 -3.18 25.97 -4.04
N GLU A 568 -2.52 25.09 -3.28
CA GLU A 568 -1.83 25.43 -2.05
C GLU A 568 -0.49 26.14 -2.32
N PRO A 569 -0.12 27.16 -1.51
CA PRO A 569 1.17 27.83 -1.66
C PRO A 569 2.35 26.87 -1.53
N VAL A 570 3.28 26.92 -2.48
CA VAL A 570 4.49 26.10 -2.52
C VAL A 570 5.66 26.93 -2.01
N LEU A 571 6.38 26.39 -1.02
CA LEU A 571 7.64 26.95 -0.52
C LEU A 571 8.78 26.03 -0.91
N VAL A 572 9.76 26.56 -1.62
CA VAL A 572 10.94 25.83 -2.07
C VAL A 572 12.15 26.22 -1.23
N SER A 573 12.91 25.23 -0.80
CA SER A 573 14.24 25.40 -0.23
C SER A 573 15.21 24.48 -0.94
N THR A 574 16.25 25.04 -1.56
CA THR A 574 17.22 24.29 -2.35
C THR A 574 18.40 23.83 -1.50
N PRO A 575 19.17 22.81 -1.95
CA PRO A 575 20.37 22.39 -1.27
C PRO A 575 21.41 23.51 -1.18
N THR A 576 21.92 23.75 0.03
CA THR A 576 22.94 24.80 0.31
C THR A 576 24.37 24.24 0.45
N SER A 577 24.51 22.91 0.37
CA SER A 577 25.81 22.26 0.56
C SER A 577 26.76 22.44 -0.63
N PHE A 578 26.23 22.86 -1.77
CA PHE A 578 26.96 23.13 -3.01
C PHE A 578 26.36 24.33 -3.72
N VAL A 579 27.11 24.89 -4.67
CA VAL A 579 26.65 26.00 -5.51
C VAL A 579 25.92 25.41 -6.70
N TYR A 580 24.61 25.23 -6.56
CA TYR A 580 23.72 24.87 -7.66
C TYR A 580 23.18 26.11 -8.34
N ASP A 581 23.05 26.06 -9.66
CA ASP A 581 22.12 26.91 -10.40
C ASP A 581 20.73 26.30 -10.26
N ASN A 582 19.87 26.94 -9.48
CA ASN A 582 18.57 26.40 -9.10
C ASN A 582 17.44 27.08 -9.86
N TYR A 583 16.48 26.26 -10.30
CA TYR A 583 15.33 26.69 -11.07
C TYR A 583 14.06 26.04 -10.53
N ILE A 584 12.94 26.69 -10.81
CA ILE A 584 11.63 26.07 -10.74
C ILE A 584 10.95 26.27 -12.09
N VAL A 585 10.15 25.29 -12.51
CA VAL A 585 9.22 25.43 -13.62
C VAL A 585 7.80 25.27 -13.11
N VAL A 586 6.96 26.26 -13.38
CA VAL A 586 5.55 26.27 -12.99
C VAL A 586 4.70 25.96 -14.20
N SER A 587 3.84 24.94 -14.08
CA SER A 587 2.84 24.56 -15.08
C SER A 587 1.46 25.01 -14.59
N ILE A 588 0.77 25.83 -15.38
CA ILE A 588 -0.53 26.42 -15.03
C ILE A 588 -1.37 26.62 -16.29
N GLN A 589 -2.70 26.58 -16.18
CA GLN A 589 -3.56 27.00 -17.29
C GLN A 589 -3.25 28.45 -17.68
N THR A 590 -3.06 28.71 -18.97
CA THR A 590 -2.61 30.01 -19.48
C THR A 590 -3.57 31.14 -19.11
N ILE A 591 -4.88 30.87 -19.05
CA ILE A 591 -5.89 31.85 -18.64
C ILE A 591 -5.69 32.35 -17.20
N ASN A 592 -5.08 31.54 -16.34
CA ASN A 592 -4.84 31.87 -14.93
C ASN A 592 -3.42 32.41 -14.68
N GLN A 593 -2.60 32.60 -15.72
CA GLN A 593 -1.21 33.01 -15.54
C GLN A 593 -1.05 34.38 -14.84
N SER A 594 -1.98 35.31 -15.03
CA SER A 594 -1.86 36.69 -14.51
C SER A 594 -1.92 36.80 -12.99
N GLY A 595 -2.50 35.81 -12.29
CA GLY A 595 -2.60 35.81 -10.83
C GLY A 595 -1.43 35.10 -10.13
N LEU A 596 -0.50 34.50 -10.90
CA LEU A 596 0.64 33.78 -10.37
C LEU A 596 1.66 34.73 -9.74
N GLN A 597 2.09 34.40 -8.52
CA GLN A 597 3.05 35.16 -7.73
C GLN A 597 4.29 34.30 -7.49
N LEU A 598 5.40 34.70 -8.13
CA LEU A 598 6.69 34.04 -8.06
C LEU A 598 7.67 34.93 -7.29
N ARG A 599 7.89 34.64 -6.01
CA ARG A 599 8.59 35.57 -5.09
C ARG A 599 9.80 34.95 -4.40
N THR A 600 10.77 35.80 -4.09
CA THR A 600 11.80 35.50 -3.10
C THR A 600 11.22 35.53 -1.69
N VAL A 601 11.96 35.00 -0.72
CA VAL A 601 11.61 35.12 0.71
C VAL A 601 11.51 36.57 1.22
N TYR A 602 12.03 37.55 0.46
CA TYR A 602 11.94 38.97 0.77
C TYR A 602 10.82 39.69 0.02
N GLY A 603 9.99 38.95 -0.72
CA GLY A 603 8.82 39.48 -1.43
C GLY A 603 9.10 40.06 -2.82
N THR A 604 10.36 40.09 -3.27
CA THR A 604 10.73 40.54 -4.62
C THR A 604 10.38 39.49 -5.66
N ASP A 605 10.05 39.90 -6.88
CA ASP A 605 9.74 38.96 -7.96
C ASP A 605 11.00 38.18 -8.39
N LEU A 606 10.81 36.91 -8.77
CA LEU A 606 11.88 36.05 -9.27
C LEU A 606 12.25 36.38 -10.72
N SER A 607 13.52 36.21 -11.07
CA SER A 607 14.01 36.45 -12.43
C SER A 607 13.48 35.39 -13.38
N ASN A 608 12.72 35.82 -14.38
CA ASN A 608 12.24 34.97 -15.46
C ASN A 608 13.41 34.50 -16.33
N VAL A 609 13.47 33.19 -16.57
CA VAL A 609 14.46 32.53 -17.43
C VAL A 609 13.85 32.18 -18.78
N GLY A 610 12.58 31.79 -18.80
CA GLY A 610 11.87 31.44 -20.02
C GLY A 610 10.41 31.12 -19.76
N SER A 611 9.58 31.30 -20.80
CA SER A 611 8.17 30.94 -20.77
C SER A 611 7.76 30.39 -22.13
N VAL A 612 6.94 29.34 -22.13
CA VAL A 612 6.31 28.79 -23.34
C VAL A 612 4.90 28.31 -22.99
N SER A 613 4.00 28.29 -23.98
CA SER A 613 2.65 27.75 -23.79
C SER A 613 2.40 26.63 -24.79
N PHE A 614 1.62 25.62 -24.39
CA PHE A 614 1.30 24.45 -25.20
C PHE A 614 -0.13 23.96 -24.88
N PRO A 615 -0.90 23.53 -25.88
CA PRO A 615 -2.22 22.95 -25.65
C PRO A 615 -2.11 21.55 -25.06
N ASP A 616 -3.04 21.21 -24.17
CA ASP A 616 -3.26 19.83 -23.75
C ASP A 616 -4.01 19.02 -24.83
N ALA A 617 -4.37 17.78 -24.53
CA ALA A 617 -5.09 16.90 -25.47
C ALA A 617 -6.50 17.38 -25.85
N ASP A 618 -7.12 18.25 -25.05
CA ASP A 618 -8.45 18.82 -25.29
C ASP A 618 -8.36 20.22 -25.94
N GLY A 619 -7.14 20.75 -26.11
CA GLY A 619 -6.88 22.07 -26.69
C GLY A 619 -6.79 23.19 -25.65
N GLU A 620 -6.90 22.89 -24.35
CA GLU A 620 -6.73 23.88 -23.29
C GLU A 620 -5.26 24.29 -23.19
N MET A 621 -4.99 25.59 -23.16
CA MET A 621 -3.62 26.12 -23.16
C MET A 621 -3.02 26.11 -21.75
N TYR A 622 -1.83 25.57 -21.62
CA TYR A 622 -1.01 25.62 -20.41
C TYR A 622 0.26 26.42 -20.66
N SER A 623 0.64 27.23 -19.68
CA SER A 623 1.91 27.97 -19.65
C SER A 623 2.91 27.28 -18.73
N PHE A 624 4.16 27.21 -19.19
CA PHE A 624 5.31 26.73 -18.45
C PHE A 624 6.25 27.91 -18.23
N ILE A 625 6.45 28.28 -16.96
CA ILE A 625 7.19 29.48 -16.57
C ILE A 625 8.39 29.04 -15.75
N THR A 626 9.59 29.22 -16.30
CA THR A 626 10.84 28.89 -15.63
C THR A 626 11.45 30.13 -15.01
N VAL A 627 11.75 30.07 -13.71
CA VAL A 627 12.42 31.16 -12.99
C VAL A 627 13.60 30.64 -12.18
N SER A 628 14.58 31.50 -11.93
CA SER A 628 15.70 31.16 -11.05
C SER A 628 15.29 31.28 -9.58
N CYS A 629 15.61 30.27 -8.77
CA CYS A 629 15.30 30.21 -7.34
C CYS A 629 16.58 30.00 -6.52
N ASN A 630 17.34 31.07 -6.30
CA ASN A 630 18.61 31.01 -5.58
C ASN A 630 18.38 30.89 -4.06
N ASN A 631 18.28 29.66 -3.55
CA ASN A 631 18.15 29.24 -2.15
C ASN A 631 16.71 29.00 -1.68
N LYS A 632 15.88 30.05 -1.57
CA LYS A 632 14.50 29.94 -1.10
C LYS A 632 13.56 30.83 -1.89
N CYS A 633 12.43 30.28 -2.31
CA CYS A 633 11.40 31.01 -3.04
C CYS A 633 10.01 30.47 -2.72
N SER A 634 8.99 31.20 -3.15
CA SER A 634 7.59 30.81 -3.03
C SER A 634 6.86 30.95 -4.36
N VAL A 635 5.90 30.05 -4.56
CA VAL A 635 4.93 30.06 -5.65
C VAL A 635 3.54 30.04 -5.03
N GLN A 636 2.71 30.99 -5.38
CA GLN A 636 1.31 31.03 -4.97
C GLN A 636 0.48 31.73 -6.03
N HIS A 637 -0.82 31.54 -6.00
CA HIS A 637 -1.76 32.26 -6.86
C HIS A 637 -2.64 33.17 -5.99
N ASN A 638 -3.07 34.32 -6.53
CA ASN A 638 -3.93 35.25 -5.79
C ASN A 638 -5.37 34.76 -5.62
N ASP A 639 -5.83 33.94 -6.55
CA ASP A 639 -7.05 33.13 -6.47
C ASP A 639 -6.70 31.76 -5.89
N THR A 640 -7.34 31.40 -4.78
CA THR A 640 -7.11 30.16 -4.03
C THR A 640 -7.74 28.94 -4.69
N ASP A 641 -8.52 29.08 -5.76
CA ASP A 641 -9.12 27.95 -6.48
C ASP A 641 -8.28 27.53 -7.69
N VAL A 642 -7.26 28.32 -8.04
CA VAL A 642 -6.39 28.05 -9.18
C VAL A 642 -5.27 27.09 -8.80
N ALA A 643 -5.28 25.92 -9.42
CA ALA A 643 -4.27 24.90 -9.25
C ALA A 643 -3.10 25.06 -10.26
N PHE A 644 -1.89 24.73 -9.80
CA PHE A 644 -0.67 24.71 -10.59
C PHE A 644 0.25 23.57 -10.14
N SER A 645 1.23 23.22 -10.96
CA SER A 645 2.30 22.28 -10.63
C SER A 645 3.65 22.97 -10.66
N VAL A 646 4.54 22.59 -9.74
CA VAL A 646 5.90 23.12 -9.65
C VAL A 646 6.87 21.96 -9.65
N ILE A 647 7.83 21.97 -10.57
CA ILE A 647 9.01 21.07 -10.52
C ILE A 647 10.23 21.92 -10.18
N VAL A 648 10.97 21.49 -9.14
CA VAL A 648 12.25 22.10 -8.75
C VAL A 648 13.37 21.31 -9.39
N TYR A 649 14.38 21.98 -9.91
CA TYR A 649 15.59 21.32 -10.40
C TYR A 649 16.81 22.22 -10.28
N GLY A 650 17.99 21.61 -10.19
CA GLY A 650 19.24 22.35 -10.10
C GLY A 650 20.40 21.62 -10.75
N PHE A 651 21.35 22.41 -11.27
CA PHE A 651 22.55 21.90 -11.92
C PHE A 651 23.81 22.37 -11.18
N GLU A 652 24.72 21.45 -10.96
CA GLU A 652 26.09 21.64 -10.51
C GLU A 652 27.02 20.88 -11.48
N ILE A 653 28.32 21.13 -11.46
CA ILE A 653 29.26 20.55 -12.44
C ILE A 653 29.19 19.01 -12.53
N ASN A 654 28.92 18.33 -11.41
CA ASN A 654 28.90 16.87 -11.29
C ASN A 654 27.60 16.33 -10.66
N ALA A 655 26.56 17.15 -10.52
CA ALA A 655 25.30 16.73 -9.92
C ALA A 655 24.11 17.47 -10.52
N VAL A 656 23.01 16.76 -10.67
CA VAL A 656 21.69 17.31 -10.97
C VAL A 656 20.76 16.82 -9.88
N TYR A 657 19.77 17.61 -9.51
CA TYR A 657 18.65 17.14 -8.70
C TYR A 657 17.35 17.67 -9.29
N ALA A 658 16.26 16.94 -9.10
CA ALA A 658 14.93 17.35 -9.51
C ALA A 658 13.87 16.62 -8.69
N TYR A 659 12.75 17.28 -8.40
CA TYR A 659 11.59 16.71 -7.72
C TYR A 659 10.35 17.60 -7.95
N PRO A 660 9.13 17.04 -7.95
CA PRO A 660 7.92 17.86 -7.86
C PRO A 660 7.88 18.57 -6.49
N ALA A 661 7.57 19.86 -6.45
CA ALA A 661 7.41 20.59 -5.19
C ALA A 661 5.99 20.46 -4.59
N ASN A 662 5.04 20.01 -5.41
CA ASN A 662 3.66 19.71 -5.02
C ASN A 662 3.10 18.51 -5.80
N LEU A 663 2.21 17.77 -5.13
CA LEU A 663 1.49 16.61 -5.65
C LEU A 663 0.25 16.38 -4.76
N ALA A 664 -0.97 16.49 -5.30
CA ALA A 664 -2.23 16.32 -4.57
C ALA A 664 -2.85 14.91 -4.69
#